data_AF-A0AAD9STQ0-F1
#
_entry.id   AF-A0AAD9STQ0-F1
#
_cell.length_a   1.000
_cell.length_b   1.000
_cell.length_c   1.000
_cell.angle_alpha   90.00
_cell.angle_beta   90.00
_cell.angle_gamma   90.00
#
_symmetry.space_group_name_H-M   'P 1'
#
loop_
_entity.id
_entity.type
_entity.pdbx_description
1 polymer ?
#
loop_
_entity_poly.entity_id
_entity_poly.type
_entity_poly.pdbx_seq_one_letter_code
_entity_poly.pdbx_strand_id
1 'polypeptide(L)'
;MFLYNNNNNKINLYLSLFISSPTIAMFWIARSICISILPFIFIAGFWSPAHANYPWQYQLNTPCNDWQRYVRAPPTALLRPVRVLETHTRGNVSNPDGLLTGRGSTVLSREATRSSAAAAGDADVAPAIVVDWGQNVAGFLSLDFGGAFNLTPGFPGIRLAFSETLQFLSNVSDFSRSHNIAVKRDPYTWTDDYGCEFGNQVCADGLHGFRYLKIYLEALPDDDPYTTSYGQVSIDSMSLNFTGFLGTPDTFTGWFESSDDQLNQWWYDGVYTNDLCIDTFRANDTDPRGAASPSLLGRLVLHDGAKRDRDPYIGDLAVASRTSYLSHDLALATRNVLADIADHQRADGWLPPASINNYTLPLYDYPLWWVACSYDHFMYTGDTGYVQEYYSNMVQVLDTFYPSTTDPASGLLSKGLGVSAGYGDYAFLPRSGPVTYYNALYVLALDNAASIARSLGQRNDSDRWESRARAVSAAMSSLFDSKVGAFYDGTCGTDFCQTHAQDGNSLAILSGVANTTIARSILGYLTAATARPHGNAFYDNDALGPFSQRVYAFTSYFEIAARFQVGLARSALEEIRRLYGWMATHDPQVTMWEGIGPDGRPYEDGFTSMAHGWSTGVVPALTNSVLGVTPSGPGFATWSVKPIPGDVAWAKGVVPTPHGPIQVSWMRREPEGSFFLQVAGPAGTRGVVSVPGGAQAVRFDGQVVDLRGVAGADDGYVNMAVEGGKSVIGSILTE
;
A
#
# COMPACT_ATOMS: atom_id res chain seq x y z
N MET A 1 -19.75 45.26 41.80
CA MET A 1 -19.37 45.17 43.22
C MET A 1 -17.85 45.04 43.24
N PHE A 2 -17.14 46.12 43.62
CA PHE A 2 -15.67 46.34 43.74
C PHE A 2 -14.78 45.96 42.52
N LEU A 3 -14.38 46.84 41.58
CA LEU A 3 -13.56 48.08 41.56
C LEU A 3 -12.06 47.94 41.95
N TYR A 4 -11.19 48.26 40.96
CA TYR A 4 -9.84 48.89 40.95
C TYR A 4 -8.84 48.09 40.09
N ASN A 5 -8.37 48.47 38.89
CA ASN A 5 -8.00 49.72 38.20
C ASN A 5 -6.51 50.15 38.35
N ASN A 6 -5.80 50.04 37.21
CA ASN A 6 -4.79 50.94 36.61
C ASN A 6 -3.38 51.23 37.19
N ASN A 7 -2.39 50.90 36.34
CA ASN A 7 -1.39 51.77 35.68
C ASN A 7 -0.35 52.63 36.45
N ASN A 8 0.88 52.55 35.89
CA ASN A 8 1.91 53.58 35.69
C ASN A 8 2.61 54.21 36.91
N ASN A 9 3.95 54.11 37.00
CA ASN A 9 4.88 55.09 36.38
C ASN A 9 6.35 54.86 36.77
N LYS A 10 7.21 55.34 35.85
CA LYS A 10 8.67 55.51 35.87
C LYS A 10 9.20 56.30 37.08
N ILE A 11 10.51 56.21 37.39
CA ILE A 11 11.52 57.33 37.35
C ILE A 11 12.83 57.02 38.14
N ASN A 12 13.99 57.22 37.45
CA ASN A 12 15.32 57.73 37.86
C ASN A 12 16.21 57.01 38.91
N LEU A 13 17.55 57.11 38.94
CA LEU A 13 18.69 57.54 38.07
C LEU A 13 19.99 57.34 38.92
N TYR A 14 21.17 57.56 38.31
CA TYR A 14 22.56 57.77 38.83
C TYR A 14 23.58 56.72 38.31
N LEU A 15 24.38 57.07 37.28
CA LEU A 15 25.77 57.65 37.31
C LEU A 15 26.82 56.64 37.81
N SER A 16 28.01 56.41 37.23
CA SER A 16 29.00 57.21 36.47
C SER A 16 30.12 56.24 35.98
N LEU A 17 30.62 56.22 34.74
CA LEU A 17 31.61 57.09 34.03
C LEU A 17 33.11 56.86 34.36
N PHE A 18 33.92 56.90 33.28
CA PHE A 18 35.41 56.94 33.11
C PHE A 18 36.17 55.60 32.89
N ILE A 19 37.23 55.49 32.07
CA ILE A 19 37.70 56.04 30.76
C ILE A 19 39.10 55.39 30.51
N SER A 20 39.51 55.30 29.24
CA SER A 20 40.88 55.31 28.67
C SER A 20 41.76 54.04 28.61
N SER A 21 42.05 53.63 27.36
CA SER A 21 43.37 53.14 26.89
C SER A 21 44.41 54.29 26.86
N PRO A 22 45.71 54.01 26.69
CA PRO A 22 46.27 53.98 25.32
C PRO A 22 47.45 52.99 25.09
N THR A 23 47.78 52.87 23.81
CA THR A 23 48.82 52.14 23.07
C THR A 23 50.27 52.63 23.32
N ILE A 24 51.29 51.83 22.94
CA ILE A 24 52.42 52.19 22.02
C ILE A 24 53.52 51.09 21.88
N ALA A 25 53.97 50.94 20.62
CA ALA A 25 55.29 50.55 20.06
C ALA A 25 55.69 49.07 19.77
N MET A 26 55.91 48.86 18.46
CA MET A 26 56.63 47.81 17.73
C MET A 26 58.16 47.83 17.94
N PHE A 27 58.83 46.68 17.76
CA PHE A 27 60.11 46.56 17.02
C PHE A 27 60.25 45.17 16.34
N TRP A 28 60.76 45.18 15.11
CA TRP A 28 61.03 44.03 14.22
C TRP A 28 62.49 43.56 14.34
N ILE A 29 62.77 42.24 14.29
CA ILE A 29 63.99 41.66 13.67
C ILE A 29 63.66 40.28 13.06
N ALA A 30 64.15 40.04 11.85
CA ALA A 30 64.00 38.82 11.05
C ALA A 30 65.29 37.96 11.05
N ARG A 31 65.13 36.62 11.00
CA ARG A 31 65.78 35.63 10.09
C ARG A 31 65.96 34.23 10.71
N SER A 32 65.46 33.25 9.94
CA SER A 32 65.96 31.89 9.64
C SER A 32 67.00 31.21 10.55
N ILE A 33 66.73 29.95 10.93
CA ILE A 33 67.58 28.76 10.68
C ILE A 33 66.82 27.47 11.10
N CYS A 34 67.04 26.42 10.31
CA CYS A 34 66.54 25.04 10.41
C CYS A 34 66.83 24.36 11.76
N ILE A 35 66.00 23.38 12.17
CA ILE A 35 66.45 22.08 12.73
C ILE A 35 65.35 21.02 12.56
N SER A 36 65.85 19.84 12.27
CA SER A 36 65.31 18.54 11.86
C SER A 36 64.36 17.82 12.83
N ILE A 37 63.22 17.42 12.30
CA ILE A 37 62.53 16.10 12.28
C ILE A 37 63.05 14.93 13.18
N LEU A 38 62.08 14.36 13.95
CA LEU A 38 61.87 13.00 14.53
C LEU A 38 62.65 12.51 15.78
N PRO A 39 62.07 11.61 16.62
CA PRO A 39 60.67 11.48 17.06
C PRO A 39 60.52 11.34 18.59
N PHE A 40 59.50 11.96 19.19
CA PHE A 40 58.94 11.46 20.45
C PHE A 40 57.69 10.67 20.12
N ILE A 41 57.80 9.35 20.31
CA ILE A 41 56.74 8.37 20.21
C ILE A 41 55.67 8.73 21.26
N PHE A 42 54.56 9.33 20.82
CA PHE A 42 53.31 9.25 21.55
C PHE A 42 52.65 7.92 21.19
N ILE A 43 52.72 6.97 22.11
CA ILE A 43 51.85 5.78 22.09
C ILE A 43 50.43 6.31 22.32
N ALA A 44 49.74 6.64 21.23
CA ALA A 44 48.29 6.68 21.24
C ALA A 44 47.83 5.23 21.40
N GLY A 45 47.56 4.83 22.65
CA GLY A 45 46.88 3.58 22.91
C GLY A 45 45.55 3.62 22.18
N PHE A 46 45.42 2.86 21.09
CA PHE A 46 44.14 2.47 20.53
C PHE A 46 43.41 1.67 21.61
N TRP A 47 42.68 2.37 22.47
CA TRP A 47 41.55 1.77 23.15
C TRP A 47 40.45 1.67 22.09
N SER A 48 40.41 0.54 21.38
CA SER A 48 39.13 0.06 20.87
C SER A 48 38.20 0.02 22.09
N PRO A 49 37.05 0.71 22.09
CA PRO A 49 36.08 0.50 23.15
C PRO A 49 35.77 -0.99 23.08
N ALA A 50 36.08 -1.71 24.16
CA ALA A 50 35.60 -3.07 24.31
C ALA A 50 34.08 -2.98 24.11
N HIS A 51 33.57 -3.54 23.01
CA HIS A 51 32.14 -3.71 22.83
C HIS A 51 31.67 -4.40 24.10
N ALA A 52 30.88 -3.70 24.91
CA ALA A 52 30.30 -4.30 26.09
C ALA A 52 29.44 -5.46 25.57
N ASN A 53 29.94 -6.70 25.75
CA ASN A 53 29.22 -7.92 25.43
C ASN A 53 28.09 -8.04 26.42
N TYR A 54 26.98 -7.40 26.09
CA TYR A 54 25.80 -7.47 26.90
C TYR A 54 25.12 -8.82 26.67
N PRO A 55 24.66 -9.55 27.72
CA PRO A 55 23.98 -10.84 27.58
C PRO A 55 22.82 -10.83 26.56
N TRP A 56 22.19 -9.68 26.35
CA TRP A 56 21.06 -9.45 25.45
C TRP A 56 21.43 -9.14 23.99
N GLN A 57 22.68 -8.77 23.68
CA GLN A 57 23.15 -8.77 22.28
C GLN A 57 22.98 -10.15 21.66
N TYR A 58 23.08 -11.21 22.46
CA TYR A 58 22.84 -12.58 21.99
C TYR A 58 21.38 -12.79 21.56
N GLN A 59 20.39 -12.18 22.22
CA GLN A 59 18.96 -12.28 21.84
C GLN A 59 18.63 -11.50 20.56
N LEU A 60 19.21 -10.31 20.38
CA LEU A 60 19.07 -9.52 19.15
C LEU A 60 19.85 -10.14 17.97
N ASN A 61 21.01 -10.74 18.25
CA ASN A 61 21.87 -11.39 17.25
C ASN A 61 21.57 -12.89 17.06
N THR A 62 20.56 -13.47 17.73
CA THR A 62 20.17 -14.85 17.45
C THR A 62 19.52 -14.86 16.06
N PRO A 63 20.11 -15.53 15.06
CA PRO A 63 19.52 -15.62 13.74
C PRO A 63 18.35 -16.60 13.82
N CYS A 64 17.21 -16.14 14.32
CA CYS A 64 15.94 -16.77 14.00
C CYS A 64 15.54 -16.21 12.63
N ASN A 65 16.07 -16.85 11.58
CA ASN A 65 15.52 -16.80 10.22
C ASN A 65 14.19 -17.56 10.21
N ASP A 66 13.22 -17.07 10.99
CA ASP A 66 11.92 -17.71 11.16
C ASP A 66 10.83 -16.97 10.37
N TRP A 67 11.13 -15.75 9.92
CA TRP A 67 10.18 -14.93 9.16
C TRP A 67 9.73 -15.60 7.86
N GLN A 68 10.58 -16.45 7.27
CA GLN A 68 10.29 -17.22 6.06
C GLN A 68 9.04 -18.09 6.20
N ARG A 69 8.65 -18.51 7.42
CA ARG A 69 7.44 -19.30 7.66
C ARG A 69 6.14 -18.56 7.33
N TYR A 70 6.19 -17.22 7.32
CA TYR A 70 5.01 -16.39 7.05
C TYR A 70 4.84 -16.12 5.55
N VAL A 71 5.84 -16.43 4.71
CA VAL A 71 5.76 -16.26 3.26
C VAL A 71 4.60 -17.09 2.69
N ARG A 72 3.73 -16.43 1.93
CA ARG A 72 2.48 -17.01 1.42
C ARG A 72 2.55 -17.48 -0.03
N ALA A 73 3.49 -16.95 -0.81
CA ALA A 73 3.59 -17.30 -2.22
C ALA A 73 3.87 -18.81 -2.37
N PRO A 74 3.34 -19.43 -3.43
CA PRO A 74 3.67 -20.82 -3.73
C PRO A 74 5.17 -20.99 -4.04
N PRO A 75 5.74 -22.19 -3.82
CA PRO A 75 7.16 -22.42 -4.06
C PRO A 75 7.55 -22.51 -5.54
N THR A 76 6.57 -22.65 -6.44
CA THR A 76 6.78 -22.77 -7.89
C THR A 76 5.64 -22.10 -8.65
N ALA A 77 5.89 -21.66 -9.89
CA ALA A 77 4.85 -21.05 -10.72
C ALA A 77 3.77 -22.04 -11.20
N LEU A 78 4.07 -23.35 -11.28
CA LEU A 78 3.08 -24.36 -11.64
C LEU A 78 2.30 -24.81 -10.39
N LEU A 79 1.07 -24.32 -10.25
CA LEU A 79 0.23 -24.62 -9.10
C LEU A 79 -0.70 -25.79 -9.38
N ARG A 80 -1.07 -26.49 -8.31
CA ARG A 80 -2.11 -27.51 -8.31
C ARG A 80 -3.15 -27.16 -7.25
N PRO A 81 -4.43 -27.50 -7.48
CA PRO A 81 -5.48 -27.35 -6.49
C PRO A 81 -5.21 -28.15 -5.22
N VAL A 82 -5.81 -27.72 -4.11
CA VAL A 82 -5.57 -28.32 -2.78
C VAL A 82 -6.59 -29.41 -2.46
N ARG A 83 -7.87 -29.19 -2.77
CA ARG A 83 -8.95 -30.13 -2.42
C ARG A 83 -10.23 -29.93 -3.24
N VAL A 84 -11.08 -30.95 -3.29
CA VAL A 84 -12.46 -30.86 -3.76
C VAL A 84 -13.38 -30.56 -2.58
N LEU A 85 -14.34 -29.66 -2.77
CA LEU A 85 -15.39 -29.37 -1.79
C LEU A 85 -16.56 -30.34 -1.99
N GLU A 86 -16.56 -31.44 -1.25
CA GLU A 86 -17.60 -32.50 -1.35
C GLU A 86 -19.03 -31.96 -1.19
N THR A 87 -19.24 -31.00 -0.27
CA THR A 87 -20.57 -30.40 -0.02
C THR A 87 -21.13 -29.60 -1.20
N HIS A 88 -20.27 -29.25 -2.16
CA HIS A 88 -20.59 -28.50 -3.38
C HIS A 88 -20.49 -29.36 -4.64
N THR A 89 -20.06 -30.62 -4.52
CA THR A 89 -20.06 -31.61 -5.60
C THR A 89 -21.45 -32.22 -5.72
N ARG A 90 -22.06 -32.17 -6.91
CA ARG A 90 -23.44 -32.63 -7.14
C ARG A 90 -23.59 -33.30 -8.51
N GLY A 91 -24.70 -34.02 -8.68
CA GLY A 91 -24.99 -34.78 -9.90
C GLY A 91 -24.10 -36.03 -10.02
N ASN A 92 -24.03 -36.59 -11.22
CA ASN A 92 -23.29 -37.82 -11.47
C ASN A 92 -21.81 -37.52 -11.77
N VAL A 93 -21.01 -37.51 -10.71
CA VAL A 93 -19.55 -37.36 -10.71
C VAL A 93 -18.93 -38.61 -10.09
N SER A 94 -17.99 -39.23 -10.80
CA SER A 94 -17.20 -40.34 -10.28
C SER A 94 -15.73 -39.96 -10.11
N ASN A 95 -15.10 -40.50 -9.05
CA ASN A 95 -13.73 -40.19 -8.64
C ASN A 95 -13.45 -38.66 -8.57
N PRO A 96 -14.20 -37.88 -7.78
CA PRO A 96 -14.08 -36.42 -7.75
C PRO A 96 -12.65 -35.92 -7.51
N ASP A 97 -11.85 -36.62 -6.69
CA ASP A 97 -10.45 -36.27 -6.39
C ASP A 97 -9.42 -36.76 -7.43
N GLY A 98 -9.85 -37.42 -8.51
CA GLY A 98 -8.98 -37.93 -9.56
C GLY A 98 -8.09 -36.83 -10.15
N LEU A 99 -8.72 -35.72 -10.54
CA LEU A 99 -8.07 -34.52 -11.10
C LEU A 99 -7.04 -33.86 -10.15
N LEU A 100 -7.12 -34.12 -8.84
CA LEU A 100 -6.15 -33.62 -7.85
C LEU A 100 -4.97 -34.57 -7.71
N THR A 101 -5.28 -35.86 -7.56
CA THR A 101 -4.33 -36.87 -7.10
C THR A 101 -3.56 -37.54 -8.24
N GLY A 102 -4.06 -37.43 -9.47
CA GLY A 102 -3.57 -38.19 -10.63
C GLY A 102 -3.82 -39.70 -10.52
N ARG A 103 -4.62 -40.16 -9.54
CA ARG A 103 -4.98 -41.58 -9.35
C ARG A 103 -6.25 -41.91 -10.12
N GLY A 104 -6.17 -41.80 -11.45
CA GLY A 104 -7.30 -41.94 -12.36
C GLY A 104 -8.10 -40.65 -12.52
N SER A 105 -8.99 -40.62 -13.51
CA SER A 105 -9.69 -39.41 -13.92
C SER A 105 -10.92 -39.11 -13.08
N THR A 106 -11.24 -37.83 -12.91
CA THR A 106 -12.55 -37.37 -12.47
C THR A 106 -13.49 -37.38 -13.67
N VAL A 107 -14.65 -38.03 -13.54
CA VAL A 107 -15.57 -38.22 -14.67
C VAL A 107 -16.94 -37.63 -14.36
N LEU A 108 -17.38 -36.66 -15.17
CA LEU A 108 -18.72 -36.04 -15.13
C LEU A 108 -19.59 -36.70 -16.21
N SER A 109 -20.81 -37.12 -15.86
CA SER A 109 -21.70 -37.83 -16.81
C SER A 109 -23.15 -37.35 -16.73
N ARG A 110 -23.77 -37.00 -17.85
CA ARG A 110 -25.20 -36.60 -17.92
C ARG A 110 -25.86 -37.23 -19.13
N GLU A 111 -26.90 -38.03 -18.90
CA GLU A 111 -27.59 -38.78 -19.94
C GLU A 111 -28.63 -37.93 -20.67
N ALA A 112 -28.65 -38.03 -22.00
CA ALA A 112 -29.69 -37.42 -22.84
C ALA A 112 -30.95 -38.31 -22.84
N THR A 113 -31.59 -38.56 -21.70
CA THR A 113 -32.82 -39.38 -21.70
C THR A 113 -33.91 -38.69 -22.51
N ARG A 114 -34.46 -39.43 -23.49
CA ARG A 114 -35.47 -39.01 -24.47
C ARG A 114 -36.65 -38.24 -23.83
N SER A 115 -36.90 -37.04 -24.34
CA SER A 115 -38.16 -36.28 -24.35
C SER A 115 -39.21 -36.50 -23.24
N SER A 116 -39.59 -35.39 -22.61
CA SER A 116 -40.91 -35.09 -22.03
C SER A 116 -41.30 -35.72 -20.68
N ALA A 117 -41.45 -34.84 -19.68
CA ALA A 117 -42.54 -34.81 -18.69
C ALA A 117 -42.85 -36.04 -17.80
N ALA A 118 -42.09 -37.13 -17.81
CA ALA A 118 -42.49 -38.38 -17.14
C ALA A 118 -41.47 -39.02 -16.18
N ALA A 119 -40.57 -38.23 -15.57
CA ALA A 119 -39.74 -38.69 -14.43
C ALA A 119 -39.51 -37.54 -13.43
N ALA A 120 -40.60 -36.97 -12.92
CA ALA A 120 -40.54 -36.07 -11.76
C ALA A 120 -40.25 -36.90 -10.50
N GLY A 121 -38.97 -37.19 -10.27
CA GLY A 121 -38.48 -37.89 -9.08
C GLY A 121 -37.11 -37.38 -8.63
N ASP A 122 -36.18 -37.24 -9.58
CA ASP A 122 -34.90 -36.56 -9.39
C ASP A 122 -34.81 -35.39 -10.39
N ALA A 123 -34.56 -34.17 -9.92
CA ALA A 123 -34.28 -33.07 -10.82
C ALA A 123 -33.04 -33.44 -11.67
N ASP A 124 -33.08 -33.17 -12.98
CA ASP A 124 -31.89 -33.28 -13.85
C ASP A 124 -30.85 -32.25 -13.39
N VAL A 125 -29.98 -32.66 -12.45
CA VAL A 125 -28.93 -31.82 -11.87
C VAL A 125 -27.66 -32.00 -12.69
N ALA A 126 -27.19 -30.90 -13.30
CA ALA A 126 -25.91 -30.88 -14.00
C ALA A 126 -24.76 -31.38 -13.08
N PRO A 127 -23.99 -32.40 -13.50
CA PRO A 127 -22.82 -32.84 -12.77
C PRO A 127 -21.84 -31.69 -12.57
N ALA A 128 -21.43 -31.47 -11.33
CA ALA A 128 -20.58 -30.35 -10.95
C ALA A 128 -19.64 -30.73 -9.82
N ILE A 129 -18.42 -30.20 -9.87
CA ILE A 129 -17.43 -30.24 -8.80
C ILE A 129 -16.99 -28.81 -8.48
N VAL A 130 -16.61 -28.57 -7.21
CA VAL A 130 -15.98 -27.32 -6.80
C VAL A 130 -14.62 -27.64 -6.19
N VAL A 131 -13.61 -26.91 -6.65
CA VAL A 131 -12.21 -27.07 -6.29
C VAL A 131 -11.74 -25.85 -5.52
N ASP A 132 -11.07 -26.06 -4.39
CA ASP A 132 -10.44 -25.04 -3.55
C ASP A 132 -8.93 -25.06 -3.75
N TRP A 133 -8.38 -23.93 -4.16
CA TRP A 133 -6.94 -23.72 -4.37
C TRP A 133 -6.20 -23.34 -3.09
N GLY A 134 -6.91 -23.27 -1.95
CA GLY A 134 -6.36 -23.00 -0.62
C GLY A 134 -6.28 -21.51 -0.30
N GLN A 135 -5.93 -20.69 -1.29
CA GLN A 135 -5.88 -19.23 -1.21
C GLN A 135 -6.15 -18.63 -2.60
N ASN A 136 -6.33 -17.31 -2.66
CA ASN A 136 -6.41 -16.60 -3.93
C ASN A 136 -5.12 -16.78 -4.73
N VAL A 137 -5.24 -17.10 -6.02
CA VAL A 137 -4.16 -17.30 -7.00
C VAL A 137 -4.51 -16.57 -8.29
N ALA A 138 -3.50 -16.26 -9.11
CA ALA A 138 -3.68 -15.61 -10.40
C ALA A 138 -2.85 -16.28 -11.51
N GLY A 139 -3.47 -16.60 -12.64
CA GLY A 139 -2.75 -17.17 -13.78
C GLY A 139 -3.60 -17.83 -14.84
N PHE A 140 -2.97 -18.65 -15.69
CA PHE A 140 -3.62 -19.39 -16.78
C PHE A 140 -3.94 -20.83 -16.34
N LEU A 141 -5.22 -21.19 -16.35
CA LEU A 141 -5.66 -22.54 -15.99
C LEU A 141 -5.34 -23.52 -17.12
N SER A 142 -5.00 -24.76 -16.78
CA SER A 142 -4.91 -25.87 -17.72
C SER A 142 -5.61 -27.11 -17.16
N LEU A 143 -6.36 -27.78 -18.03
CA LEU A 143 -7.08 -29.01 -17.76
C LEU A 143 -6.55 -30.10 -18.71
N ASP A 144 -6.06 -31.19 -18.14
CA ASP A 144 -5.72 -32.38 -18.89
C ASP A 144 -6.96 -33.25 -19.01
N PHE A 145 -7.56 -33.29 -20.20
CA PHE A 145 -8.72 -34.13 -20.46
C PHE A 145 -8.28 -35.53 -20.88
N GLY A 146 -8.85 -36.55 -20.24
CA GLY A 146 -8.78 -37.95 -20.68
C GLY A 146 -9.69 -38.26 -21.88
N GLY A 147 -10.39 -37.23 -22.39
CA GLY A 147 -11.32 -37.31 -23.52
C GLY A 147 -12.79 -37.23 -23.09
N ALA A 148 -13.66 -37.29 -24.09
CA ALA A 148 -15.10 -37.19 -23.91
C ALA A 148 -15.88 -38.15 -24.84
N PHE A 149 -17.04 -38.56 -24.37
CA PHE A 149 -17.96 -39.43 -25.10
C PHE A 149 -19.35 -38.81 -25.16
N ASN A 150 -19.98 -38.83 -26.33
CA ASN A 150 -21.33 -38.34 -26.50
C ASN A 150 -22.04 -39.05 -27.67
N LEU A 151 -23.35 -39.21 -27.53
CA LEU A 151 -24.24 -39.81 -28.52
C LEU A 151 -25.17 -38.78 -29.22
N THR A 152 -25.22 -37.54 -28.74
CA THR A 152 -25.94 -36.43 -29.39
C THR A 152 -25.01 -35.64 -30.33
N PRO A 153 -25.54 -34.77 -31.21
CA PRO A 153 -24.72 -33.79 -31.93
C PRO A 153 -24.00 -32.85 -30.96
N GLY A 154 -22.79 -32.41 -31.33
CA GLY A 154 -21.94 -31.56 -30.50
C GLY A 154 -21.01 -32.32 -29.54
N PHE A 155 -20.00 -31.62 -29.06
CA PHE A 155 -19.10 -32.09 -28.00
C PHE A 155 -19.72 -31.84 -26.62
N PRO A 156 -19.48 -32.69 -25.60
CA PRO A 156 -19.82 -32.34 -24.22
C PRO A 156 -19.23 -30.98 -23.82
N GLY A 157 -20.10 -30.09 -23.33
CA GLY A 157 -19.72 -28.77 -22.84
C GLY A 157 -19.26 -28.82 -21.39
N ILE A 158 -18.07 -28.30 -21.10
CA ILE A 158 -17.64 -28.00 -19.73
C ILE A 158 -17.70 -26.50 -19.52
N ARG A 159 -18.35 -26.09 -18.44
CA ARG A 159 -18.38 -24.70 -17.99
C ARG A 159 -17.53 -24.51 -16.76
N LEU A 160 -16.82 -23.39 -16.72
CA LEU A 160 -15.98 -22.96 -15.62
C LEU A 160 -16.53 -21.67 -15.02
N ALA A 161 -16.71 -21.67 -13.70
CA ALA A 161 -17.03 -20.47 -12.93
C ALA A 161 -15.99 -20.28 -11.82
N PHE A 162 -15.37 -19.11 -11.81
CA PHE A 162 -14.32 -18.72 -10.90
C PHE A 162 -14.88 -17.81 -9.81
N SER A 163 -14.33 -17.89 -8.60
CA SER A 163 -14.62 -16.92 -7.56
C SER A 163 -13.50 -16.79 -6.54
N GLU A 164 -13.28 -15.59 -6.05
CA GLU A 164 -12.40 -15.37 -4.90
C GLU A 164 -13.05 -15.84 -3.59
N THR A 165 -14.39 -15.92 -3.52
CA THR A 165 -15.11 -16.36 -2.31
C THR A 165 -16.07 -17.50 -2.59
N LEU A 166 -16.35 -18.32 -1.60
CA LEU A 166 -17.35 -19.37 -1.73
C LEU A 166 -18.77 -18.79 -1.74
N GLN A 167 -18.98 -17.64 -1.08
CA GLN A 167 -20.28 -16.96 -1.02
C GLN A 167 -20.79 -16.53 -2.41
N PHE A 168 -19.89 -16.05 -3.27
CA PHE A 168 -20.23 -15.55 -4.60
C PHE A 168 -19.99 -16.56 -5.73
N LEU A 169 -19.54 -17.77 -5.41
CA LEU A 169 -19.41 -18.85 -6.38
C LEU A 169 -20.79 -19.30 -6.88
N SER A 170 -21.06 -19.08 -8.17
CA SER A 170 -22.32 -19.45 -8.82
C SER A 170 -22.10 -20.33 -10.08
N ASN A 171 -23.08 -20.39 -10.99
CA ASN A 171 -22.88 -20.94 -12.34
C ASN A 171 -22.26 -19.91 -13.30
N VAL A 172 -22.01 -18.70 -12.81
CA VAL A 172 -21.26 -17.66 -13.48
C VAL A 172 -20.25 -17.15 -12.46
N SER A 173 -19.08 -16.83 -12.97
CA SER A 173 -17.98 -16.23 -12.26
C SER A 173 -18.39 -14.88 -11.60
N ASP A 174 -17.76 -14.54 -10.47
CA ASP A 174 -18.08 -13.37 -9.63
C ASP A 174 -17.48 -12.05 -10.16
N PHE A 175 -17.88 -11.65 -11.38
CA PHE A 175 -17.22 -10.60 -12.17
C PHE A 175 -15.79 -10.95 -12.61
N SER A 176 -15.21 -12.07 -12.16
CA SER A 176 -14.34 -12.86 -13.03
C SER A 176 -15.18 -13.37 -14.21
N ARG A 177 -14.58 -13.72 -15.35
CA ARG A 177 -15.35 -14.12 -16.55
C ARG A 177 -15.54 -15.65 -16.59
N SER A 178 -16.55 -16.16 -17.29
CA SER A 178 -16.92 -17.60 -17.30
C SER A 178 -16.64 -18.26 -18.64
N HIS A 179 -16.20 -19.51 -18.62
CA HIS A 179 -15.75 -20.19 -19.85
C HIS A 179 -16.63 -21.36 -20.23
N ASN A 180 -16.58 -21.69 -21.51
CA ASN A 180 -17.16 -22.89 -22.06
C ASN A 180 -16.13 -23.60 -22.93
N ILE A 181 -16.05 -24.92 -22.77
CA ILE A 181 -15.09 -25.77 -23.46
C ILE A 181 -15.87 -26.84 -24.21
N ALA A 182 -15.60 -27.00 -25.50
CA ALA A 182 -16.07 -28.12 -26.31
C ALA A 182 -15.10 -29.30 -26.17
N VAL A 183 -15.37 -30.23 -25.24
CA VAL A 183 -14.38 -31.28 -24.91
C VAL A 183 -14.28 -32.33 -26.02
N LYS A 184 -13.08 -32.46 -26.59
CA LYS A 184 -12.77 -33.38 -27.69
C LYS A 184 -12.83 -34.85 -27.23
N ARG A 185 -12.96 -35.76 -28.20
CA ARG A 185 -13.03 -37.20 -27.94
C ARG A 185 -11.73 -37.79 -27.42
N ASP A 186 -10.62 -37.39 -28.04
CA ASP A 186 -9.29 -37.90 -27.71
C ASP A 186 -8.66 -37.08 -26.57
N PRO A 187 -7.74 -37.66 -25.78
CA PRO A 187 -7.05 -36.95 -24.71
C PRO A 187 -6.25 -35.74 -25.22
N TYR A 188 -6.32 -34.63 -24.49
CA TYR A 188 -5.56 -33.40 -24.77
C TYR A 188 -5.50 -32.48 -23.55
N THR A 189 -4.52 -31.59 -23.53
CA THR A 189 -4.48 -30.48 -22.57
C THR A 189 -5.16 -29.27 -23.17
N TRP A 190 -6.16 -28.75 -22.47
CA TRP A 190 -6.73 -27.44 -22.74
C TRP A 190 -6.07 -26.42 -21.83
N THR A 191 -5.67 -25.29 -22.39
CA THR A 191 -5.18 -24.13 -21.65
C THR A 191 -6.15 -22.97 -21.86
N ASP A 192 -6.35 -22.20 -20.81
CA ASP A 192 -7.23 -21.04 -20.78
C ASP A 192 -6.62 -19.86 -21.52
N ASP A 193 -6.46 -20.00 -22.83
CA ASP A 193 -5.95 -18.95 -23.70
C ASP A 193 -7.10 -18.09 -24.20
N TYR A 194 -6.96 -16.76 -24.11
CA TYR A 194 -7.99 -15.85 -24.58
C TYR A 194 -8.32 -16.06 -26.06
N GLY A 195 -9.59 -16.34 -26.37
CA GLY A 195 -10.07 -16.54 -27.72
C GLY A 195 -11.33 -17.39 -27.80
N CYS A 196 -11.85 -17.59 -29.01
CA CYS A 196 -13.00 -18.46 -29.28
C CYS A 196 -12.59 -19.53 -30.30
N GLU A 197 -13.00 -20.77 -30.07
CA GLU A 197 -12.67 -21.88 -30.97
C GLU A 197 -13.49 -21.82 -32.27
N PHE A 198 -14.74 -21.38 -32.19
CA PHE A 198 -15.68 -21.38 -33.31
C PHE A 198 -16.25 -19.98 -33.56
N GLY A 199 -15.45 -19.10 -34.15
CA GLY A 199 -15.88 -17.74 -34.48
C GLY A 199 -16.05 -16.90 -33.20
N ASN A 200 -17.29 -16.72 -32.75
CA ASN A 200 -17.64 -16.05 -31.50
C ASN A 200 -18.26 -17.01 -30.45
N GLN A 201 -18.13 -18.31 -30.66
CA GLN A 201 -18.68 -19.37 -29.82
C GLN A 201 -17.54 -20.19 -29.20
N VAL A 202 -17.81 -20.77 -28.03
CA VAL A 202 -16.87 -21.57 -27.23
C VAL A 202 -15.62 -20.75 -26.93
N CYS A 203 -15.80 -19.78 -26.05
CA CYS A 203 -14.77 -18.78 -25.73
C CYS A 203 -14.17 -18.99 -24.34
N ALA A 204 -12.90 -18.64 -24.26
CA ALA A 204 -12.08 -18.59 -23.07
C ALA A 204 -11.58 -17.16 -22.85
N ASP A 205 -11.46 -16.74 -21.59
CA ASP A 205 -11.15 -15.36 -21.25
C ASP A 205 -9.69 -15.11 -20.88
N GLY A 206 -8.88 -16.16 -20.76
CA GLY A 206 -7.46 -16.02 -20.49
C GLY A 206 -7.12 -16.17 -19.01
N LEU A 207 -6.33 -15.23 -18.51
CA LEU A 207 -5.90 -15.13 -17.12
C LEU A 207 -7.10 -14.99 -16.17
N HIS A 208 -7.00 -15.55 -14.96
CA HIS A 208 -7.98 -15.36 -13.87
C HIS A 208 -7.34 -15.20 -12.51
N GLY A 209 -7.90 -14.33 -11.67
CA GLY A 209 -7.65 -14.26 -10.23
C GLY A 209 -8.82 -14.88 -9.44
N PHE A 210 -8.57 -15.91 -8.65
CA PHE A 210 -9.61 -16.67 -7.94
C PHE A 210 -9.04 -17.56 -6.83
N ARG A 211 -9.92 -18.12 -6.00
CA ARG A 211 -9.61 -19.21 -5.05
C ARG A 211 -10.41 -20.47 -5.35
N TYR A 212 -11.67 -20.30 -5.70
CA TYR A 212 -12.61 -21.38 -5.93
C TYR A 212 -12.91 -21.49 -7.43
N LEU A 213 -12.94 -22.73 -7.92
CA LEU A 213 -13.29 -23.05 -9.30
C LEU A 213 -14.41 -24.09 -9.30
N LYS A 214 -15.54 -23.75 -9.92
CA LYS A 214 -16.60 -24.70 -10.23
C LYS A 214 -16.44 -25.20 -11.66
N ILE A 215 -16.45 -26.52 -11.81
CA ILE A 215 -16.42 -27.22 -13.11
C ILE A 215 -17.70 -28.01 -13.22
N TYR A 216 -18.46 -27.82 -14.30
CA TYR A 216 -19.73 -28.52 -14.48
C TYR A 216 -20.07 -28.80 -15.93
N LEU A 217 -20.78 -29.90 -16.15
CA LEU A 217 -21.16 -30.41 -17.47
C LEU A 217 -22.46 -29.74 -17.92
N GLU A 218 -22.34 -28.75 -18.79
CA GLU A 218 -23.43 -27.92 -19.32
C GLU A 218 -22.96 -27.22 -20.61
N ALA A 219 -23.88 -26.87 -21.50
CA ALA A 219 -23.60 -26.08 -22.68
C ALA A 219 -24.38 -24.75 -22.66
N LEU A 220 -23.82 -23.71 -23.27
CA LEU A 220 -24.58 -22.50 -23.56
C LEU A 220 -25.43 -22.71 -24.81
N PRO A 221 -26.67 -22.19 -24.84
CA PRO A 221 -27.47 -22.16 -26.06
C PRO A 221 -26.75 -21.47 -27.23
N ASP A 222 -25.98 -20.43 -26.92
CA ASP A 222 -25.22 -19.65 -27.91
C ASP A 222 -24.03 -20.42 -28.49
N ASP A 223 -23.64 -21.56 -27.92
CA ASP A 223 -22.56 -22.42 -28.43
C ASP A 223 -23.08 -23.59 -29.31
N ASP A 224 -24.38 -23.63 -29.61
CA ASP A 224 -24.98 -24.57 -30.56
C ASP A 224 -24.50 -24.29 -32.00
N PRO A 225 -24.16 -25.30 -32.82
CA PRO A 225 -24.29 -26.75 -32.57
C PRO A 225 -23.01 -27.42 -32.03
N TYR A 226 -22.03 -26.64 -31.58
CA TYR A 226 -20.70 -27.15 -31.25
C TYR A 226 -20.64 -27.86 -29.91
N THR A 227 -21.45 -27.45 -28.94
CA THR A 227 -21.50 -28.06 -27.60
C THR A 227 -22.87 -28.62 -27.24
N THR A 228 -22.91 -29.54 -26.28
CA THR A 228 -24.12 -30.12 -25.70
C THR A 228 -23.98 -30.31 -24.20
N SER A 229 -25.07 -30.23 -23.45
CA SER A 229 -25.09 -30.48 -22.01
C SER A 229 -25.00 -31.95 -21.63
N TYR A 230 -24.90 -32.87 -22.61
CA TYR A 230 -24.98 -34.30 -22.40
C TYR A 230 -23.67 -35.01 -22.76
N GLY A 231 -23.52 -36.23 -22.26
CA GLY A 231 -22.37 -37.09 -22.49
C GLY A 231 -21.53 -37.30 -21.24
N GLN A 232 -20.29 -37.71 -21.46
CA GLN A 232 -19.32 -38.02 -20.43
C GLN A 232 -18.01 -37.27 -20.72
N VAL A 233 -17.43 -36.65 -19.70
CA VAL A 233 -16.14 -35.96 -19.77
C VAL A 233 -15.21 -36.52 -18.70
N SER A 234 -13.98 -36.87 -19.11
CA SER A 234 -12.91 -37.34 -18.24
C SER A 234 -11.86 -36.24 -18.06
N ILE A 235 -11.54 -35.88 -16.82
CA ILE A 235 -10.50 -34.91 -16.45
C ILE A 235 -9.44 -35.62 -15.62
N ASP A 236 -8.22 -35.69 -16.14
CA ASP A 236 -7.11 -36.45 -15.58
C ASP A 236 -6.32 -35.62 -14.55
N SER A 237 -6.08 -34.34 -14.85
CA SER A 237 -5.44 -33.40 -13.94
C SER A 237 -5.78 -31.96 -14.26
N MET A 238 -5.47 -31.07 -13.32
CA MET A 238 -5.46 -29.63 -13.55
C MET A 238 -4.23 -28.95 -12.94
N SER A 239 -3.85 -27.83 -13.53
CA SER A 239 -2.79 -26.96 -13.03
C SER A 239 -3.05 -25.51 -13.40
N LEU A 240 -2.42 -24.58 -12.69
CA LEU A 240 -2.43 -23.15 -13.03
C LEU A 240 -0.98 -22.71 -13.25
N ASN A 241 -0.72 -22.03 -14.35
CA ASN A 241 0.55 -21.31 -14.53
C ASN A 241 0.42 -19.92 -13.90
N PHE A 242 0.99 -19.75 -12.71
CA PHE A 242 0.97 -18.50 -11.94
C PHE A 242 1.73 -17.40 -12.68
N THR A 243 1.15 -16.21 -12.76
CA THR A 243 1.73 -15.09 -13.53
C THR A 243 2.16 -13.91 -12.69
N GLY A 244 1.59 -13.76 -11.48
CA GLY A 244 2.02 -12.72 -10.54
C GLY A 244 3.50 -12.84 -10.17
N PHE A 245 4.01 -11.86 -9.44
CA PHE A 245 5.38 -11.92 -8.93
C PHE A 245 5.53 -13.09 -7.96
N LEU A 246 6.46 -14.01 -8.24
CA LEU A 246 6.64 -15.22 -7.42
C LEU A 246 7.52 -14.90 -6.20
N GLY A 247 6.91 -14.39 -5.13
CA GLY A 247 7.59 -14.00 -3.89
C GLY A 247 8.05 -15.18 -3.01
N THR A 248 9.08 -15.92 -3.41
CA THR A 248 9.68 -16.98 -2.56
C THR A 248 10.65 -16.41 -1.53
N PRO A 249 10.99 -17.12 -0.44
CA PRO A 249 11.85 -16.59 0.62
C PRO A 249 13.20 -15.99 0.16
N ASP A 250 13.73 -16.45 -0.96
CA ASP A 250 14.97 -15.95 -1.58
C ASP A 250 14.79 -14.68 -2.42
N THR A 251 13.56 -14.31 -2.80
CA THR A 251 13.28 -13.07 -3.54
C THR A 251 13.06 -11.87 -2.63
N PHE A 252 12.73 -12.07 -1.35
CA PHE A 252 12.55 -10.98 -0.39
C PHE A 252 13.89 -10.30 -0.10
N THR A 253 13.98 -9.03 -0.45
CA THR A 253 15.13 -8.17 -0.11
C THR A 253 14.84 -7.33 1.13
N GLY A 254 13.57 -7.20 1.52
CA GLY A 254 13.11 -6.66 2.80
C GLY A 254 12.13 -7.57 3.52
N TRP A 255 12.12 -7.50 4.85
CA TRP A 255 11.26 -8.36 5.68
C TRP A 255 11.04 -7.72 7.06
N PHE A 256 9.97 -8.15 7.72
CA PHE A 256 9.55 -7.66 9.04
C PHE A 256 9.20 -8.83 9.96
N GLU A 257 9.57 -8.72 11.23
CA GLU A 257 9.18 -9.63 12.29
C GLU A 257 9.06 -8.86 13.62
N SER A 258 8.09 -9.23 14.44
CA SER A 258 7.79 -8.60 15.72
C SER A 258 7.31 -9.60 16.77
N SER A 259 7.13 -9.13 17.99
CA SER A 259 6.59 -9.92 19.09
C SER A 259 5.12 -10.33 18.93
N ASP A 260 4.42 -9.81 17.91
CA ASP A 260 3.02 -10.10 17.63
C ASP A 260 2.91 -10.93 16.33
N ASP A 261 2.63 -12.22 16.49
CA ASP A 261 2.53 -13.16 15.37
C ASP A 261 1.45 -12.78 14.36
N GLN A 262 0.38 -12.08 14.78
CA GLN A 262 -0.67 -11.64 13.88
C GLN A 262 -0.19 -10.50 13.00
N LEU A 263 0.50 -9.50 13.59
CA LEU A 263 1.12 -8.42 12.82
C LEU A 263 2.16 -8.95 11.83
N ASN A 264 2.95 -9.96 12.26
CA ASN A 264 3.88 -10.64 11.38
C ASN A 264 3.13 -11.23 10.20
N GLN A 265 2.10 -12.06 10.45
CA GLN A 265 1.34 -12.72 9.40
C GLN A 265 0.71 -11.73 8.40
N TRP A 266 0.08 -10.66 8.90
CA TRP A 266 -0.61 -9.69 8.03
C TRP A 266 0.35 -8.87 7.17
N TRP A 267 1.60 -8.70 7.61
CA TRP A 267 2.63 -8.11 6.76
C TRP A 267 2.86 -8.95 5.50
N TYR A 268 3.00 -10.28 5.63
CA TYR A 268 3.22 -11.18 4.47
C TYR A 268 1.95 -11.43 3.66
N ASP A 269 0.77 -11.40 4.28
CA ASP A 269 -0.52 -11.40 3.59
C ASP A 269 -0.65 -10.15 2.69
N GLY A 270 -0.21 -9.00 3.18
CA GLY A 270 -0.13 -7.74 2.41
C GLY A 270 0.87 -7.82 1.25
N VAL A 271 2.07 -8.38 1.47
CA VAL A 271 3.05 -8.59 0.39
C VAL A 271 2.50 -9.54 -0.66
N TYR A 272 1.91 -10.67 -0.27
CA TYR A 272 1.34 -11.62 -1.22
C TYR A 272 0.19 -11.05 -2.04
N THR A 273 -0.67 -10.24 -1.41
CA THR A 273 -1.71 -9.49 -2.14
C THR A 273 -1.10 -8.60 -3.21
N ASN A 274 -0.02 -7.89 -2.89
CA ASN A 274 0.68 -7.03 -3.83
C ASN A 274 1.37 -7.83 -4.95
N ASP A 275 1.97 -8.97 -4.62
CA ASP A 275 2.65 -9.86 -5.56
C ASP A 275 1.68 -10.41 -6.61
N LEU A 276 0.44 -10.73 -6.23
CA LEU A 276 -0.63 -11.09 -7.16
C LEU A 276 -0.98 -9.96 -8.15
N CYS A 277 -0.75 -8.71 -7.77
CA CYS A 277 -1.04 -7.52 -8.57
C CYS A 277 0.13 -7.13 -9.49
N ILE A 278 1.31 -7.74 -9.33
CA ILE A 278 2.49 -7.44 -10.15
C ILE A 278 2.60 -8.49 -11.24
N ASP A 279 2.31 -8.13 -12.49
CA ASP A 279 2.39 -9.03 -13.64
C ASP A 279 2.88 -8.28 -14.89
N THR A 280 3.21 -9.02 -15.94
CA THR A 280 3.42 -8.51 -17.28
C THR A 280 2.11 -7.98 -17.84
N PHE A 281 2.11 -6.74 -18.33
CA PHE A 281 0.95 -6.13 -18.96
C PHE A 281 0.71 -6.74 -20.35
N ARG A 282 -0.43 -7.41 -20.52
CA ARG A 282 -0.83 -8.07 -21.77
C ARG A 282 -2.12 -7.44 -22.30
N ALA A 283 -2.21 -7.33 -23.62
CA ALA A 283 -3.29 -6.59 -24.27
C ALA A 283 -4.72 -7.13 -23.98
N ASN A 284 -4.82 -8.42 -23.68
CA ASN A 284 -6.08 -9.13 -23.54
C ASN A 284 -6.49 -9.35 -22.08
N ASP A 285 -5.61 -9.01 -21.14
CA ASP A 285 -5.83 -9.22 -19.70
C ASP A 285 -6.56 -8.00 -19.09
N THR A 286 -6.35 -6.79 -19.59
CA THR A 286 -6.99 -5.55 -19.08
C THR A 286 -8.50 -5.47 -19.38
N ASP A 287 -9.28 -4.86 -18.49
CA ASP A 287 -10.74 -4.68 -18.59
C ASP A 287 -11.15 -3.19 -18.55
N PRO A 288 -11.81 -2.61 -19.58
CA PRO A 288 -12.42 -3.27 -20.74
C PRO A 288 -11.41 -3.81 -21.75
N ARG A 289 -11.73 -4.95 -22.37
CA ARG A 289 -10.88 -5.50 -23.43
C ARG A 289 -10.69 -4.50 -24.57
N GLY A 290 -9.45 -4.35 -25.01
CA GLY A 290 -9.07 -3.31 -25.98
C GLY A 290 -8.70 -1.97 -25.34
N ALA A 291 -8.73 -1.87 -24.01
CA ALA A 291 -8.22 -0.75 -23.22
C ALA A 291 -6.70 -0.69 -23.10
N ALA A 292 -5.98 -1.72 -23.54
CA ALA A 292 -4.54 -1.82 -23.27
C ALA A 292 -3.75 -0.62 -23.79
N SER A 293 -2.89 -0.07 -22.94
CA SER A 293 -1.90 0.94 -23.31
C SER A 293 -0.76 0.31 -24.14
N PRO A 294 -0.51 0.74 -25.40
CA PRO A 294 0.54 0.16 -26.23
C PRO A 294 1.96 0.29 -25.66
N SER A 295 2.22 1.33 -24.87
CA SER A 295 3.55 1.60 -24.28
C SER A 295 3.95 0.56 -23.22
N LEU A 296 2.96 -0.08 -22.57
CA LEU A 296 3.14 -1.01 -21.47
C LEU A 296 3.16 -2.47 -21.91
N LEU A 297 2.76 -2.78 -23.15
CA LEU A 297 2.71 -4.17 -23.63
C LEU A 297 4.05 -4.91 -23.42
N GLY A 298 3.99 -6.03 -22.71
CA GLY A 298 5.16 -6.85 -22.39
C GLY A 298 6.06 -6.30 -21.28
N ARG A 299 5.67 -5.19 -20.63
CA ARG A 299 6.38 -4.63 -19.47
C ARG A 299 5.76 -5.14 -18.18
N LEU A 300 6.59 -5.21 -17.14
CA LEU A 300 6.11 -5.43 -15.78
C LEU A 300 5.36 -4.19 -15.30
N VAL A 301 4.19 -4.37 -14.70
CA VAL A 301 3.35 -3.31 -14.13
C VAL A 301 2.80 -3.73 -12.78
N LEU A 302 2.21 -2.77 -12.07
CA LEU A 302 1.41 -3.03 -10.87
C LEU A 302 -0.04 -2.70 -11.22
N HIS A 303 -0.90 -3.71 -11.17
CA HIS A 303 -2.35 -3.62 -11.38
C HIS A 303 -3.08 -3.29 -10.07
N ASP A 304 -4.33 -2.86 -10.15
CA ASP A 304 -5.23 -2.67 -9.01
C ASP A 304 -5.52 -3.98 -8.27
N GLY A 305 -5.83 -5.05 -9.01
CA GLY A 305 -6.14 -6.37 -8.47
C GLY A 305 -6.00 -7.48 -9.51
N ALA A 306 -6.06 -8.74 -9.05
CA ALA A 306 -5.86 -9.90 -9.91
C ALA A 306 -7.14 -10.45 -10.57
N LYS A 307 -8.32 -10.20 -9.98
CA LYS A 307 -9.61 -10.74 -10.47
C LYS A 307 -10.20 -9.92 -11.61
N ARG A 308 -10.57 -8.66 -11.32
CA ARG A 308 -11.26 -7.73 -12.22
C ARG A 308 -10.39 -6.51 -12.48
N ASP A 309 -10.75 -5.73 -13.50
CA ASP A 309 -10.03 -4.56 -14.05
C ASP A 309 -8.66 -4.97 -14.60
N ARG A 310 -7.74 -5.36 -13.71
CA ARG A 310 -6.35 -5.68 -14.03
C ARG A 310 -5.73 -4.52 -14.79
N ASP A 311 -5.95 -3.32 -14.26
CA ASP A 311 -5.48 -2.09 -14.85
C ASP A 311 -4.56 -1.36 -13.87
N PRO A 312 -3.47 -0.75 -14.37
CA PRO A 312 -2.62 0.07 -13.54
C PRO A 312 -3.31 1.40 -13.20
N TYR A 313 -3.90 1.51 -12.02
CA TYR A 313 -4.49 2.73 -11.46
C TYR A 313 -3.48 3.46 -10.55
N ILE A 314 -3.41 4.80 -10.64
CA ILE A 314 -2.44 5.59 -9.86
C ILE A 314 -2.78 5.61 -8.36
N GLY A 315 -4.07 5.60 -8.01
CA GLY A 315 -4.53 5.56 -6.62
C GLY A 315 -3.94 4.35 -5.88
N ASP A 316 -3.93 3.19 -6.54
CA ASP A 316 -3.35 1.95 -6.03
C ASP A 316 -1.86 2.06 -5.78
N LEU A 317 -1.13 2.71 -6.70
CA LEU A 317 0.31 2.91 -6.58
C LEU A 317 0.69 3.67 -5.30
N ALA A 318 -0.20 4.51 -4.75
CA ALA A 318 0.08 5.28 -3.54
C ALA A 318 0.32 4.41 -2.30
N VAL A 319 -0.16 3.16 -2.33
CA VAL A 319 0.05 2.16 -1.27
C VAL A 319 0.87 0.99 -1.79
N ALA A 320 0.42 0.37 -2.89
CA ALA A 320 0.97 -0.85 -3.45
C ALA A 320 2.45 -0.73 -3.85
N SER A 321 2.87 0.44 -4.36
CA SER A 321 4.27 0.67 -4.72
C SER A 321 5.18 0.63 -3.50
N ARG A 322 4.73 1.21 -2.36
CA ARG A 322 5.50 1.21 -1.11
C ARG A 322 5.68 -0.21 -0.59
N THR A 323 4.64 -1.05 -0.70
CA THR A 323 4.74 -2.48 -0.38
C THR A 323 5.83 -3.15 -1.21
N SER A 324 5.82 -2.95 -2.54
CA SER A 324 6.82 -3.52 -3.46
C SER A 324 8.25 -3.04 -3.18
N TYR A 325 8.43 -1.75 -2.91
CA TYR A 325 9.74 -1.18 -2.56
C TYR A 325 10.28 -1.79 -1.26
N LEU A 326 9.41 -2.03 -0.27
CA LEU A 326 9.81 -2.48 1.06
C LEU A 326 10.00 -4.00 1.17
N SER A 327 9.39 -4.81 0.30
CA SER A 327 9.52 -6.27 0.34
C SER A 327 10.52 -6.83 -0.67
N HIS A 328 10.54 -6.30 -1.89
CA HIS A 328 11.23 -6.92 -3.03
C HIS A 328 12.21 -6.01 -3.76
N ASP A 329 12.32 -4.72 -3.41
CA ASP A 329 13.12 -3.72 -4.14
C ASP A 329 12.72 -3.64 -5.64
N LEU A 330 11.43 -3.83 -5.93
CA LEU A 330 10.93 -4.00 -7.29
C LEU A 330 10.27 -2.72 -7.81
N ALA A 331 11.08 -1.71 -8.11
CA ALA A 331 10.54 -0.42 -8.53
C ALA A 331 10.15 -0.31 -10.01
N LEU A 332 10.58 -1.27 -10.84
CA LEU A 332 10.36 -1.23 -12.29
C LEU A 332 8.87 -1.23 -12.66
N ALA A 333 8.06 -2.02 -11.94
CA ALA A 333 6.61 -2.10 -12.15
C ALA A 333 5.94 -0.72 -12.00
N THR A 334 6.19 -0.05 -10.87
CA THR A 334 5.68 1.31 -10.62
C THR A 334 6.23 2.32 -11.63
N ARG A 335 7.53 2.29 -11.93
CA ARG A 335 8.16 3.24 -12.86
C ARG A 335 7.49 3.21 -14.23
N ASN A 336 7.22 2.00 -14.75
CA ASN A 336 6.58 1.84 -16.06
C ASN A 336 5.20 2.49 -16.10
N VAL A 337 4.38 2.27 -15.06
CA VAL A 337 3.03 2.84 -14.98
C VAL A 337 3.07 4.35 -14.86
N LEU A 338 3.90 4.89 -13.95
CA LEU A 338 3.99 6.35 -13.76
C LEU A 338 4.46 7.08 -15.03
N ALA A 339 5.42 6.50 -15.76
CA ALA A 339 5.89 7.01 -17.03
C ALA A 339 4.79 6.99 -18.11
N ASP A 340 4.08 5.87 -18.24
CA ASP A 340 2.97 5.74 -19.19
C ASP A 340 1.86 6.76 -18.95
N ILE A 341 1.44 6.94 -17.69
CA ILE A 341 0.44 7.95 -17.33
C ILE A 341 0.89 9.35 -17.73
N ALA A 342 2.17 9.67 -17.50
CA ALA A 342 2.73 10.97 -17.83
C ALA A 342 2.74 11.21 -19.35
N ASP A 343 3.05 10.20 -20.14
CA ASP A 343 3.02 10.26 -21.62
C ASP A 343 1.61 10.54 -22.16
N HIS A 344 0.57 10.22 -21.39
CA HIS A 344 -0.84 10.47 -21.72
C HIS A 344 -1.40 11.78 -21.13
N GLN A 345 -0.54 12.67 -20.62
CA GLN A 345 -0.98 13.97 -20.10
C GLN A 345 -1.70 14.79 -21.18
N ARG A 346 -2.84 15.38 -20.80
CA ARG A 346 -3.58 16.30 -21.67
C ARG A 346 -2.94 17.69 -21.71
N ALA A 347 -3.30 18.46 -22.73
CA ALA A 347 -2.80 19.82 -22.91
C ALA A 347 -3.19 20.81 -21.80
N ASP A 348 -4.22 20.52 -21.01
CA ASP A 348 -4.62 21.30 -19.83
C ASP A 348 -3.92 20.86 -18.53
N GLY A 349 -2.98 19.92 -18.63
CA GLY A 349 -2.18 19.42 -17.51
C GLY A 349 -2.82 18.28 -16.73
N TRP A 350 -4.05 17.88 -17.04
CA TRP A 350 -4.68 16.72 -16.41
C TRP A 350 -4.04 15.41 -16.87
N LEU A 351 -3.84 14.49 -15.92
CA LEU A 351 -3.33 13.14 -16.16
C LEU A 351 -4.46 12.12 -16.04
N PRO A 352 -4.52 11.09 -16.90
CA PRO A 352 -5.49 10.02 -16.75
C PRO A 352 -5.27 9.25 -15.45
N PRO A 353 -6.32 8.64 -14.87
CA PRO A 353 -6.20 7.92 -13.60
C PRO A 353 -5.59 6.52 -13.74
N ALA A 354 -5.64 5.95 -14.93
CA ALA A 354 -5.15 4.60 -15.19
C ALA A 354 -4.52 4.50 -16.58
N SER A 355 -3.67 3.51 -16.75
CA SER A 355 -3.00 3.15 -18.01
C SER A 355 -3.96 2.44 -18.98
N ILE A 356 -5.08 3.12 -19.25
CA ILE A 356 -6.16 2.68 -20.12
C ILE A 356 -6.23 3.62 -21.33
N ASN A 357 -6.12 3.04 -22.51
CA ASN A 357 -6.28 3.76 -23.76
C ASN A 357 -7.69 4.35 -23.87
N ASN A 358 -7.78 5.62 -24.26
CA ASN A 358 -9.04 6.38 -24.36
C ASN A 358 -9.86 6.40 -23.06
N TYR A 359 -9.24 6.41 -21.87
CA TYR A 359 -10.00 6.49 -20.62
C TYR A 359 -10.88 7.74 -20.58
N THR A 360 -12.20 7.55 -20.46
CA THR A 360 -13.19 8.63 -20.58
C THR A 360 -13.74 9.13 -19.25
N LEU A 361 -13.41 8.49 -18.12
CA LEU A 361 -13.90 8.87 -16.80
C LEU A 361 -12.86 9.76 -16.09
N PRO A 362 -13.05 11.08 -16.03
CA PRO A 362 -12.04 11.93 -15.43
C PRO A 362 -12.11 11.86 -13.90
N LEU A 363 -11.02 11.49 -13.22
CA LEU A 363 -10.90 11.53 -11.76
C LEU A 363 -10.09 12.77 -11.32
N TYR A 364 -10.56 13.44 -10.27
CA TYR A 364 -10.04 14.75 -9.87
C TYR A 364 -8.81 14.68 -8.96
N ASP A 365 -8.63 13.60 -8.21
CA ASP A 365 -7.56 13.38 -7.23
C ASP A 365 -6.33 12.67 -7.80
N TYR A 366 -6.50 11.84 -8.83
CA TYR A 366 -5.45 11.01 -9.40
C TYR A 366 -4.23 11.77 -9.95
N PRO A 367 -4.35 12.95 -10.58
CA PRO A 367 -3.17 13.73 -10.95
C PRO A 367 -2.31 14.15 -9.73
N LEU A 368 -2.91 14.38 -8.55
CA LEU A 368 -2.15 14.62 -7.32
C LEU A 368 -1.50 13.35 -6.80
N TRP A 369 -2.21 12.22 -6.86
CA TRP A 369 -1.60 10.93 -6.53
C TRP A 369 -0.42 10.61 -7.45
N TRP A 370 -0.44 10.99 -8.72
CA TRP A 370 0.72 10.82 -9.60
C TRP A 370 1.94 11.61 -9.13
N VAL A 371 1.73 12.83 -8.65
CA VAL A 371 2.81 13.64 -8.05
C VAL A 371 3.32 12.99 -6.76
N ALA A 372 2.42 12.54 -5.88
CA ALA A 372 2.79 11.88 -4.64
C ALA A 372 3.54 10.55 -4.88
N CYS A 373 3.07 9.72 -5.81
CA CYS A 373 3.72 8.47 -6.20
C CYS A 373 5.07 8.71 -6.88
N SER A 374 5.20 9.77 -7.68
CA SER A 374 6.48 10.18 -8.29
C SER A 374 7.49 10.60 -7.22
N TYR A 375 7.04 11.28 -6.17
CA TYR A 375 7.87 11.59 -5.00
C TYR A 375 8.28 10.32 -4.26
N ASP A 376 7.35 9.43 -3.94
CA ASP A 376 7.70 8.16 -3.29
C ASP A 376 8.69 7.36 -4.14
N HIS A 377 8.45 7.25 -5.46
CA HIS A 377 9.38 6.59 -6.37
C HIS A 377 10.78 7.19 -6.25
N PHE A 378 10.91 8.51 -6.34
CA PHE A 378 12.20 9.20 -6.19
C PHE A 378 12.86 8.98 -4.82
N MET A 379 12.07 9.01 -3.74
CA MET A 379 12.58 8.84 -2.37
C MET A 379 13.08 7.42 -2.11
N TYR A 380 12.42 6.41 -2.67
CA TYR A 380 12.81 5.02 -2.48
C TYR A 380 13.90 4.56 -3.46
N THR A 381 13.91 5.03 -4.71
CA THR A 381 14.81 4.52 -5.76
C THR A 381 15.97 5.45 -6.09
N GLY A 382 15.82 6.76 -5.86
CA GLY A 382 16.78 7.76 -6.30
C GLY A 382 16.80 7.99 -7.82
N ASP A 383 15.78 7.52 -8.56
CA ASP A 383 15.69 7.65 -10.02
C ASP A 383 15.53 9.11 -10.45
N THR A 384 16.65 9.82 -10.51
CA THR A 384 16.73 11.22 -10.92
C THR A 384 16.42 11.37 -12.41
N GLY A 385 16.68 10.35 -13.23
CA GLY A 385 16.42 10.38 -14.66
C GLY A 385 14.92 10.45 -14.94
N TYR A 386 14.13 9.58 -14.30
CA TYR A 386 12.67 9.60 -14.37
C TYR A 386 12.09 10.97 -13.97
N VAL A 387 12.52 11.50 -12.83
CA VAL A 387 11.94 12.76 -12.32
C VAL A 387 12.32 13.94 -13.20
N GLN A 388 13.53 13.96 -13.77
CA GLN A 388 13.93 14.99 -14.73
C GLN A 388 13.14 14.92 -16.04
N GLU A 389 12.90 13.71 -16.54
CA GLU A 389 12.14 13.46 -17.78
C GLU A 389 10.70 13.98 -17.67
N TYR A 390 10.02 13.71 -16.55
CA TYR A 390 8.62 14.07 -16.35
C TYR A 390 8.38 15.31 -15.49
N TYR A 391 9.43 16.10 -15.21
CA TYR A 391 9.32 17.31 -14.39
C TYR A 391 8.33 18.32 -14.98
N SER A 392 8.32 18.48 -16.32
CA SER A 392 7.37 19.37 -17.00
C SER A 392 5.92 18.96 -16.77
N ASN A 393 5.63 17.66 -16.68
CA ASN A 393 4.28 17.16 -16.45
C ASN A 393 3.80 17.56 -15.06
N MET A 394 4.68 17.46 -14.05
CA MET A 394 4.42 17.93 -12.68
C MET A 394 4.11 19.43 -12.64
N VAL A 395 4.85 20.25 -13.40
CA VAL A 395 4.57 21.68 -13.55
C VAL A 395 3.18 21.91 -14.17
N GLN A 396 2.81 21.17 -15.22
CA GLN A 396 1.48 21.31 -15.83
C GLN A 396 0.35 20.94 -14.85
N VAL A 397 0.51 19.88 -14.06
CA VAL A 397 -0.47 19.49 -13.02
C VAL A 397 -0.64 20.62 -12.00
N LEU A 398 0.47 21.10 -11.43
CA LEU A 398 0.44 21.97 -10.25
C LEU A 398 0.27 23.46 -10.59
N ASP A 399 0.73 23.91 -11.75
CA ASP A 399 0.69 25.32 -12.16
C ASP A 399 -0.32 25.63 -13.27
N THR A 400 -0.92 24.61 -13.90
CA THR A 400 -1.95 24.80 -14.93
C THR A 400 -3.29 24.18 -14.52
N PHE A 401 -3.34 22.86 -14.31
CA PHE A 401 -4.59 22.16 -14.07
C PHE A 401 -5.28 22.59 -12.75
N TYR A 402 -4.65 22.38 -11.59
CA TYR A 402 -5.27 22.69 -10.31
C TYR A 402 -5.53 24.19 -10.05
N PRO A 403 -4.67 25.12 -10.50
CA PRO A 403 -5.01 26.54 -10.46
C PRO A 403 -6.27 26.90 -11.26
N SER A 404 -6.58 26.18 -12.35
CA SER A 404 -7.79 26.43 -13.15
C SER A 404 -9.10 26.04 -12.45
N THR A 405 -9.02 25.22 -11.40
CA THR A 405 -10.15 24.77 -10.57
C THR A 405 -10.05 25.26 -9.12
N THR A 406 -9.16 26.22 -8.86
CA THR A 406 -9.04 26.91 -7.57
C THR A 406 -10.00 28.10 -7.55
N ASP A 407 -10.87 28.17 -6.56
CA ASP A 407 -11.73 29.33 -6.37
C ASP A 407 -10.90 30.52 -5.87
N PRO A 408 -10.84 31.64 -6.61
CA PRO A 408 -10.02 32.80 -6.22
C PRO A 408 -10.51 33.49 -4.95
N ALA A 409 -11.76 33.28 -4.53
CA ALA A 409 -12.30 33.88 -3.30
C ALA A 409 -11.82 33.14 -2.05
N SER A 410 -11.87 31.81 -2.06
CA SER A 410 -11.41 30.97 -0.94
C SER A 410 -9.92 30.61 -1.00
N GLY A 411 -9.32 30.60 -2.19
CA GLY A 411 -7.97 30.07 -2.42
C GLY A 411 -7.89 28.54 -2.37
N LEU A 412 -9.04 27.85 -2.41
CA LEU A 412 -9.14 26.39 -2.29
C LEU A 412 -9.57 25.77 -3.63
N LEU A 413 -9.11 24.53 -3.86
CA LEU A 413 -9.68 23.68 -4.90
C LEU A 413 -11.16 23.46 -4.61
N SER A 414 -12.01 23.69 -5.61
CA SER A 414 -13.46 23.58 -5.44
C SER A 414 -14.08 22.66 -6.47
N LYS A 415 -14.73 21.61 -5.99
CA LYS A 415 -15.45 20.63 -6.78
C LYS A 415 -16.77 21.23 -7.28
N GLY A 416 -16.90 21.37 -8.59
CA GLY A 416 -18.01 22.11 -9.21
C GLY A 416 -17.56 23.39 -9.92
N LEU A 417 -16.29 23.79 -9.76
CA LEU A 417 -15.71 24.92 -10.49
C LEU A 417 -15.03 24.46 -11.78
N GLY A 418 -15.41 25.07 -12.90
CA GLY A 418 -14.82 24.77 -14.21
C GLY A 418 -14.98 23.30 -14.61
N VAL A 419 -13.90 22.68 -15.08
CA VAL A 419 -13.90 21.28 -15.51
C VAL A 419 -14.15 20.29 -14.36
N SER A 420 -13.87 20.67 -13.11
CA SER A 420 -13.99 19.76 -11.96
C SER A 420 -15.42 19.29 -11.72
N ALA A 421 -16.45 19.98 -12.21
CA ALA A 421 -17.86 19.64 -11.98
C ALA A 421 -18.22 18.21 -12.46
N GLY A 422 -17.63 17.76 -13.58
CA GLY A 422 -17.93 16.45 -14.18
C GLY A 422 -17.05 15.31 -13.72
N TYR A 423 -16.10 15.55 -12.80
CA TYR A 423 -15.08 14.55 -12.47
C TYR A 423 -15.59 13.57 -11.38
N GLY A 424 -15.00 12.39 -11.25
CA GLY A 424 -15.13 11.54 -10.08
C GLY A 424 -13.99 11.77 -9.08
N ASP A 425 -13.93 10.90 -8.08
CA ASP A 425 -12.74 10.57 -7.30
C ASP A 425 -12.62 9.03 -7.20
N TYR A 426 -11.60 8.54 -6.49
CA TYR A 426 -11.35 7.10 -6.33
C TYR A 426 -12.56 6.28 -5.84
N ALA A 427 -13.56 6.92 -5.20
CA ALA A 427 -14.75 6.27 -4.65
C ALA A 427 -16.07 6.78 -5.27
N PHE A 428 -15.99 7.59 -6.33
CA PHE A 428 -17.12 8.23 -7.02
C PHE A 428 -18.12 8.92 -6.07
N LEU A 429 -17.59 9.58 -5.04
CA LEU A 429 -18.41 10.19 -4.00
C LEU A 429 -19.11 11.46 -4.52
N PRO A 430 -20.35 11.75 -4.07
CA PRO A 430 -21.11 12.92 -4.53
C PRO A 430 -20.66 14.21 -3.83
N ARG A 431 -19.35 14.46 -3.85
CA ARG A 431 -18.69 15.60 -3.23
C ARG A 431 -18.90 16.89 -4.02
N SER A 432 -18.98 18.01 -3.31
CA SER A 432 -19.06 19.34 -3.91
C SER A 432 -18.35 20.40 -3.05
N GLY A 433 -18.00 21.53 -3.66
CA GLY A 433 -17.40 22.68 -2.98
C GLY A 433 -15.92 22.47 -2.61
N PRO A 434 -15.41 23.22 -1.61
CA PRO A 434 -14.02 23.11 -1.16
C PRO A 434 -13.81 21.84 -0.35
N VAL A 435 -13.65 20.71 -1.04
CA VAL A 435 -13.54 19.39 -0.42
C VAL A 435 -12.21 19.25 0.32
N THR A 436 -12.26 18.82 1.58
CA THR A 436 -11.07 18.70 2.44
C THR A 436 -10.06 17.70 1.87
N TYR A 437 -10.52 16.56 1.37
CA TYR A 437 -9.68 15.53 0.74
C TYR A 437 -8.81 16.09 -0.40
N TYR A 438 -9.41 16.77 -1.38
CA TYR A 438 -8.67 17.32 -2.53
C TYR A 438 -7.66 18.39 -2.10
N ASN A 439 -8.02 19.26 -1.15
CA ASN A 439 -7.14 20.33 -0.71
C ASN A 439 -5.96 19.81 0.15
N ALA A 440 -6.21 18.86 1.05
CA ALA A 440 -5.14 18.22 1.83
C ALA A 440 -4.17 17.45 0.91
N LEU A 441 -4.69 16.70 -0.07
CA LEU A 441 -3.89 16.00 -1.06
C LEU A 441 -3.10 16.98 -1.94
N TYR A 442 -3.66 18.16 -2.25
CA TYR A 442 -2.95 19.18 -3.01
C TYR A 442 -1.79 19.80 -2.23
N VAL A 443 -1.97 20.06 -0.94
CA VAL A 443 -0.87 20.50 -0.06
C VAL A 443 0.24 19.44 -0.04
N LEU A 444 -0.12 18.15 0.16
CA LEU A 444 0.85 17.06 0.12
C LEU A 444 1.62 17.01 -1.21
N ALA A 445 0.91 17.10 -2.35
CA ALA A 445 1.54 17.08 -3.67
C ALA A 445 2.46 18.29 -3.93
N LEU A 446 2.06 19.49 -3.48
CA LEU A 446 2.88 20.70 -3.61
C LEU A 446 4.18 20.58 -2.80
N ASP A 447 4.12 20.08 -1.56
CA ASP A 447 5.30 19.90 -0.72
C ASP A 447 6.22 18.80 -1.26
N ASN A 448 5.65 17.70 -1.75
CA ASN A 448 6.38 16.62 -2.41
C ASN A 448 7.11 17.12 -3.68
N ALA A 449 6.40 17.89 -4.52
CA ALA A 449 6.97 18.49 -5.72
C ALA A 449 8.05 19.53 -5.39
N ALA A 450 7.87 20.32 -4.33
CA ALA A 450 8.90 21.26 -3.88
C ALA A 450 10.18 20.54 -3.41
N SER A 451 10.04 19.42 -2.70
CA SER A 451 11.18 18.58 -2.30
C SER A 451 11.95 18.03 -3.51
N ILE A 452 11.24 17.58 -4.54
CA ILE A 452 11.81 17.20 -5.84
C ILE A 452 12.54 18.39 -6.47
N ALA A 453 11.86 19.53 -6.62
CA ALA A 453 12.41 20.73 -7.25
C ALA A 453 13.70 21.18 -6.56
N ARG A 454 13.71 21.18 -5.22
CA ARG A 454 14.89 21.50 -4.40
C ARG A 454 16.04 20.53 -4.68
N SER A 455 15.76 19.23 -4.76
CA SER A 455 16.76 18.19 -5.06
C SER A 455 17.35 18.34 -6.47
N LEU A 456 16.56 18.82 -7.43
CA LEU A 456 16.99 19.12 -8.80
C LEU A 456 17.58 20.54 -8.98
N GLY A 457 17.67 21.34 -7.92
CA GLY A 457 18.18 22.72 -7.98
C GLY A 457 17.19 23.77 -8.52
N GLN A 458 15.92 23.41 -8.74
CA GLN A 458 14.84 24.28 -9.23
C GLN A 458 14.24 25.12 -8.09
N ARG A 459 15.06 25.98 -7.47
CA ARG A 459 14.67 26.73 -6.25
C ARG A 459 13.43 27.60 -6.42
N ASN A 460 13.25 28.25 -7.56
CA ASN A 460 12.08 29.11 -7.80
C ASN A 460 10.77 28.32 -7.79
N ASP A 461 10.78 27.09 -8.32
CA ASP A 461 9.59 26.23 -8.31
C ASP A 461 9.34 25.68 -6.89
N SER A 462 10.40 25.26 -6.18
CA SER A 462 10.33 24.86 -4.76
C SER A 462 9.68 25.95 -3.91
N ASP A 463 10.21 27.19 -3.98
CA ASP A 463 9.70 28.31 -3.18
C ASP A 463 8.25 28.66 -3.56
N ARG A 464 7.90 28.60 -4.85
CA ARG A 464 6.53 28.85 -5.35
C ARG A 464 5.55 27.81 -4.81
N TRP A 465 5.86 26.52 -4.95
CA TRP A 465 4.97 25.45 -4.52
C TRP A 465 4.84 25.39 -3.00
N GLU A 466 5.92 25.58 -2.24
CA GLU A 466 5.85 25.69 -0.78
C GLU A 466 5.02 26.90 -0.32
N SER A 467 5.16 28.03 -1.00
CA SER A 467 4.34 29.21 -0.69
C SER A 467 2.87 28.95 -0.96
N ARG A 468 2.55 28.21 -2.03
CA ARG A 468 1.17 27.82 -2.35
C ARG A 468 0.63 26.81 -1.35
N ALA A 469 1.43 25.80 -0.97
CA ALA A 469 1.06 24.81 0.04
C ALA A 469 0.68 25.48 1.37
N ARG A 470 1.51 26.43 1.84
CA ARG A 470 1.21 27.24 3.03
C ARG A 470 -0.07 28.05 2.90
N ALA A 471 -0.33 28.64 1.74
CA ALA A 471 -1.53 29.44 1.50
C ALA A 471 -2.81 28.58 1.51
N VAL A 472 -2.80 27.43 0.82
CA VAL A 472 -3.92 26.47 0.80
C VAL A 472 -4.15 25.90 2.20
N SER A 473 -3.08 25.48 2.89
CA SER A 473 -3.13 25.00 4.27
C SER A 473 -3.78 26.01 5.21
N ALA A 474 -3.40 27.29 5.12
CA ALA A 474 -4.02 28.35 5.91
C ALA A 474 -5.51 28.55 5.57
N ALA A 475 -5.89 28.49 4.29
CA ALA A 475 -7.28 28.64 3.85
C ALA A 475 -8.19 27.50 4.33
N MET A 476 -7.65 26.28 4.46
CA MET A 476 -8.39 25.11 4.95
C MET A 476 -8.90 25.27 6.38
N SER A 477 -8.37 26.20 7.19
CA SER A 477 -8.91 26.46 8.54
C SER A 477 -10.39 26.83 8.52
N SER A 478 -10.89 27.37 7.41
CA SER A 478 -12.31 27.67 7.20
C SER A 478 -13.22 26.43 7.08
N LEU A 479 -12.64 25.26 6.81
CA LEU A 479 -13.34 23.98 6.66
C LEU A 479 -13.48 23.21 7.99
N PHE A 480 -12.86 23.71 9.07
CA PHE A 480 -12.80 22.99 10.35
C PHE A 480 -14.07 23.17 11.17
N ASP A 481 -14.77 22.06 11.46
CA ASP A 481 -15.88 22.04 12.41
C ASP A 481 -15.36 21.99 13.85
N SER A 482 -15.23 23.17 14.45
CA SER A 482 -14.84 23.31 15.86
C SER A 482 -15.79 22.63 16.86
N LYS A 483 -17.04 22.30 16.48
CA LYS A 483 -18.00 21.66 17.39
C LYS A 483 -17.68 20.19 17.63
N VAL A 484 -17.22 19.50 16.58
CA VAL A 484 -16.86 18.07 16.66
C VAL A 484 -15.35 17.85 16.68
N GLY A 485 -14.58 18.85 16.24
CA GLY A 485 -13.14 18.82 16.24
C GLY A 485 -12.53 18.10 15.03
N ALA A 486 -13.19 18.15 13.88
CA ALA A 486 -12.77 17.56 12.60
C ALA A 486 -13.11 18.47 11.41
N PHE A 487 -12.52 18.24 10.24
CA PHE A 487 -12.85 18.99 9.01
C PHE A 487 -14.10 18.42 8.34
N TYR A 488 -15.00 19.30 7.92
CA TYR A 488 -16.10 18.93 7.01
C TYR A 488 -15.54 18.33 5.73
N ASP A 489 -16.25 17.37 5.14
CA ASP A 489 -15.80 16.78 3.87
C ASP A 489 -15.94 17.76 2.70
N GLY A 490 -17.07 18.48 2.63
CA GLY A 490 -17.38 19.45 1.57
C GLY A 490 -18.73 20.15 1.81
N THR A 491 -19.38 20.62 0.75
CA THR A 491 -20.66 21.35 0.84
C THR A 491 -21.86 20.51 0.41
N CYS A 492 -23.02 20.83 0.98
CA CYS A 492 -24.34 20.35 0.57
C CYS A 492 -25.19 21.57 0.17
N GLY A 493 -25.07 21.99 -1.09
CA GLY A 493 -25.57 23.29 -1.55
C GLY A 493 -24.57 24.41 -1.22
N THR A 494 -25.01 25.45 -0.53
CA THR A 494 -24.15 26.57 -0.12
C THR A 494 -23.49 26.39 1.25
N ASP A 495 -24.02 25.48 2.07
CA ASP A 495 -23.56 25.24 3.43
C ASP A 495 -22.66 23.99 3.50
N PHE A 496 -21.81 23.91 4.53
CA PHE A 496 -21.05 22.69 4.78
C PHE A 496 -21.97 21.52 5.10
N CYS A 497 -21.73 20.41 4.42
CA CYS A 497 -22.42 19.18 4.74
C CYS A 497 -21.96 18.70 6.13
N GLN A 498 -22.89 18.33 7.00
CA GLN A 498 -22.58 17.92 8.38
C GLN A 498 -22.03 16.48 8.41
N THR A 499 -20.93 16.25 7.71
CA THR A 499 -20.26 14.96 7.58
C THR A 499 -18.76 15.15 7.43
N HIS A 500 -18.01 14.17 7.94
CA HIS A 500 -16.56 14.21 8.11
C HIS A 500 -15.99 12.91 7.58
N ALA A 501 -15.22 12.98 6.50
CA ALA A 501 -14.63 11.81 5.86
C ALA A 501 -13.26 11.48 6.46
N GLN A 502 -12.95 10.18 6.51
CA GLN A 502 -11.68 9.64 6.99
C GLN A 502 -10.49 10.12 6.15
N ASP A 503 -10.61 10.14 4.83
CA ASP A 503 -9.53 10.47 3.89
C ASP A 503 -9.00 11.90 4.06
N GLY A 504 -9.86 12.91 3.94
CA GLY A 504 -9.47 14.31 4.02
C GLY A 504 -8.95 14.69 5.39
N ASN A 505 -9.56 14.14 6.46
CA ASN A 505 -9.09 14.35 7.81
C ASN A 505 -7.73 13.69 8.07
N SER A 506 -7.49 12.49 7.55
CA SER A 506 -6.20 11.80 7.67
C SER A 506 -5.10 12.49 6.86
N LEU A 507 -5.39 12.86 5.61
CA LEU A 507 -4.45 13.58 4.77
C LEU A 507 -4.16 14.99 5.29
N ALA A 508 -5.11 15.66 5.95
CA ALA A 508 -4.83 16.94 6.61
C ALA A 508 -3.74 16.80 7.70
N ILE A 509 -3.67 15.66 8.38
CA ILE A 509 -2.60 15.37 9.36
C ILE A 509 -1.28 15.07 8.64
N LEU A 510 -1.30 14.19 7.64
CA LEU A 510 -0.10 13.76 6.91
C LEU A 510 0.55 14.89 6.10
N SER A 511 -0.26 15.81 5.56
CA SER A 511 0.22 17.01 4.85
C SER A 511 0.64 18.15 5.78
N GLY A 512 0.49 18.00 7.10
CA GLY A 512 0.82 19.04 8.07
C GLY A 512 -0.17 20.21 8.16
N VAL A 513 -1.31 20.16 7.46
CA VAL A 513 -2.42 21.13 7.60
C VAL A 513 -2.95 21.13 9.03
N ALA A 514 -3.13 19.96 9.62
CA ALA A 514 -3.50 19.79 11.01
C ALA A 514 -2.24 19.68 11.88
N ASN A 515 -1.99 20.69 12.73
CA ASN A 515 -0.97 20.58 13.77
C ASN A 515 -1.31 19.47 14.78
N THR A 516 -0.36 19.09 15.64
CA THR A 516 -0.52 17.98 16.60
C THR A 516 -1.77 18.07 17.48
N THR A 517 -2.20 19.28 17.86
CA THR A 517 -3.42 19.48 18.66
C THR A 517 -4.68 19.18 17.84
N ILE A 518 -4.78 19.75 16.63
CA ILE A 518 -5.90 19.51 15.71
C ILE A 518 -5.92 18.03 15.29
N ALA A 519 -4.76 17.44 14.99
CA ALA A 519 -4.63 16.05 14.61
C ALA A 519 -5.15 15.09 15.69
N ARG A 520 -4.83 15.35 16.97
CA ARG A 520 -5.38 14.56 18.10
C ARG A 520 -6.89 14.73 18.24
N SER A 521 -7.41 15.93 17.99
CA SER A 521 -8.85 16.18 17.97
C SER A 521 -9.55 15.37 16.87
N ILE A 522 -9.03 15.44 15.64
CA ILE A 522 -9.53 14.69 14.49
C ILE A 522 -9.54 13.19 14.77
N LEU A 523 -8.41 12.63 15.19
CA LEU A 523 -8.29 11.19 15.42
C LEU A 523 -9.14 10.73 16.61
N GLY A 524 -9.32 11.56 17.63
CA GLY A 524 -10.26 11.32 18.72
C GLY A 524 -11.70 11.24 18.23
N TYR A 525 -12.10 12.16 17.34
CA TYR A 525 -13.42 12.15 16.72
C TYR A 525 -13.63 10.92 15.83
N LEU A 526 -12.71 10.62 14.90
CA LEU A 526 -12.82 9.45 14.03
C LEU A 526 -12.92 8.15 14.85
N THR A 527 -12.08 7.99 15.88
CA THR A 527 -12.16 6.83 16.79
C THR A 527 -13.55 6.66 17.40
N ALA A 528 -14.23 7.76 17.74
CA ALA A 528 -15.56 7.71 18.36
C ALA A 528 -16.69 7.53 17.33
N ALA A 529 -16.58 8.12 16.14
CA ALA A 529 -17.66 8.21 15.16
C ALA A 529 -17.62 7.08 14.11
N THR A 530 -16.43 6.68 13.68
CA THR A 530 -16.26 5.80 12.52
C THR A 530 -15.86 4.38 12.86
N ALA A 531 -15.48 4.07 14.11
CA ALA A 531 -15.08 2.72 14.50
C ALA A 531 -16.16 1.66 14.22
N ARG A 532 -15.80 0.62 13.46
CA ARG A 532 -16.58 -0.60 13.23
C ARG A 532 -15.74 -1.82 13.61
N PRO A 533 -16.33 -3.01 13.82
CA PRO A 533 -15.58 -4.23 14.14
C PRO A 533 -14.50 -4.61 13.11
N HIS A 534 -14.64 -4.15 11.87
CA HIS A 534 -13.81 -4.48 10.70
C HIS A 534 -12.98 -3.28 10.18
N GLY A 535 -12.73 -2.27 11.03
CA GLY A 535 -11.98 -1.05 10.68
C GLY A 535 -12.83 0.21 10.80
N ASN A 536 -12.26 1.37 10.46
CA ASN A 536 -12.95 2.65 10.54
C ASN A 536 -13.70 2.95 9.25
N ALA A 537 -14.98 3.26 9.41
CA ALA A 537 -15.82 3.67 8.30
C ALA A 537 -15.30 4.95 7.66
N PHE A 538 -15.56 5.04 6.36
CA PHE A 538 -15.14 6.12 5.52
C PHE A 538 -15.80 7.46 5.90
N TYR A 539 -17.07 7.44 6.29
CA TYR A 539 -17.78 8.59 6.85
C TYR A 539 -18.32 8.32 8.26
N ASP A 540 -18.51 9.41 9.00
CA ASP A 540 -19.18 9.47 10.30
C ASP A 540 -20.69 9.20 10.23
N ASN A 541 -21.33 9.49 9.10
CA ASN A 541 -22.77 9.34 8.88
C ASN A 541 -23.12 9.15 7.39
N ASP A 542 -24.42 9.05 7.07
CA ASP A 542 -24.91 8.77 5.72
C ASP A 542 -25.45 10.01 4.97
N ALA A 543 -25.05 11.23 5.37
CA ALA A 543 -25.56 12.47 4.76
C ALA A 543 -25.28 12.59 3.26
N LEU A 544 -24.20 11.97 2.78
CA LEU A 544 -23.82 11.93 1.35
C LEU A 544 -24.13 10.60 0.67
N GLY A 545 -24.69 9.62 1.39
CA GLY A 545 -24.94 8.27 0.89
C GLY A 545 -24.62 7.20 1.93
N PRO A 546 -24.90 5.91 1.65
CA PRO A 546 -24.77 4.80 2.60
C PRO A 546 -23.30 4.38 2.80
N PHE A 547 -22.51 5.29 3.37
CA PHE A 547 -21.05 5.18 3.48
C PHE A 547 -20.57 5.03 4.93
N SER A 548 -21.43 5.25 5.93
CA SER A 548 -21.08 5.12 7.35
C SER A 548 -20.77 3.68 7.78
N GLN A 549 -20.99 2.71 6.89
CA GLN A 549 -20.66 1.29 7.09
C GLN A 549 -19.65 0.78 6.07
N ARG A 550 -19.09 1.64 5.20
CA ARG A 550 -18.05 1.24 4.25
C ARG A 550 -16.69 1.55 4.83
N VAL A 551 -15.77 0.58 4.80
CA VAL A 551 -14.37 0.71 5.21
C VAL A 551 -13.52 0.43 3.98
N TYR A 552 -12.65 1.37 3.61
CA TYR A 552 -11.66 1.18 2.55
C TYR A 552 -10.27 1.10 3.16
N ALA A 553 -9.55 0.02 2.89
CA ALA A 553 -8.20 -0.16 3.42
C ALA A 553 -7.22 0.88 2.85
N PHE A 554 -7.48 1.35 1.62
CA PHE A 554 -6.78 2.49 1.01
C PHE A 554 -6.76 3.73 1.93
N THR A 555 -7.92 4.21 2.37
CA THR A 555 -8.01 5.40 3.23
C THR A 555 -7.58 5.11 4.67
N SER A 556 -7.84 3.89 5.14
CA SER A 556 -7.45 3.44 6.47
C SER A 556 -5.93 3.46 6.66
N TYR A 557 -5.15 3.17 5.60
CA TYR A 557 -3.69 3.30 5.64
C TYR A 557 -3.24 4.72 6.03
N PHE A 558 -3.81 5.76 5.42
CA PHE A 558 -3.45 7.13 5.72
C PHE A 558 -3.87 7.54 7.15
N GLU A 559 -5.01 7.04 7.64
CA GLU A 559 -5.41 7.24 9.03
C GLU A 559 -4.45 6.55 10.01
N ILE A 560 -4.07 5.30 9.74
CA ILE A 560 -3.09 4.52 10.52
C ILE A 560 -1.75 5.26 10.56
N ALA A 561 -1.26 5.74 9.41
CA ALA A 561 -0.03 6.53 9.32
C ALA A 561 -0.14 7.83 10.13
N ALA A 562 -1.29 8.53 10.06
CA ALA A 562 -1.53 9.75 10.83
C ALA A 562 -1.51 9.48 12.34
N ARG A 563 -2.10 8.37 12.80
CA ARG A 563 -2.05 7.93 14.21
C ARG A 563 -0.62 7.69 14.66
N PHE A 564 0.20 7.02 13.86
CA PHE A 564 1.62 6.83 14.17
C PHE A 564 2.38 8.16 14.23
N GLN A 565 2.17 9.06 13.26
CA GLN A 565 2.84 10.37 13.19
C GLN A 565 2.66 11.21 14.46
N VAL A 566 1.49 11.15 15.11
CA VAL A 566 1.21 11.92 16.33
C VAL A 566 1.38 11.14 17.64
N GLY A 567 1.99 9.94 17.56
CA GLY A 567 2.33 9.11 18.72
C GLY A 567 1.19 8.25 19.27
N LEU A 568 0.09 8.08 18.54
CA LEU A 568 -1.08 7.27 18.95
C LEU A 568 -0.96 5.80 18.49
N ALA A 569 0.23 5.21 18.63
CA ALA A 569 0.57 3.89 18.09
C ALA A 569 -0.34 2.76 18.57
N ARG A 570 -0.79 2.77 19.84
CA ARG A 570 -1.73 1.74 20.33
C ARG A 570 -3.05 1.75 19.56
N SER A 571 -3.58 2.94 19.26
CA SER A 571 -4.80 3.06 18.47
C SER A 571 -4.58 2.71 16.99
N ALA A 572 -3.37 2.97 16.46
CA ALA A 572 -3.01 2.55 15.10
C ALA A 572 -2.95 1.02 14.97
N LEU A 573 -2.35 0.35 15.96
CA LEU A 573 -2.28 -1.12 16.00
C LEU A 573 -3.65 -1.75 16.28
N GLU A 574 -4.51 -1.09 17.06
CA GLU A 574 -5.90 -1.51 17.26
C GLU A 574 -6.70 -1.45 15.95
N GLU A 575 -6.59 -0.37 15.19
CA GLU A 575 -7.18 -0.23 13.85
C GLU A 575 -6.69 -1.35 12.91
N ILE A 576 -5.37 -1.59 12.88
CA ILE A 576 -4.77 -2.67 12.09
C ILE A 576 -5.39 -4.02 12.47
N ARG A 577 -5.51 -4.31 13.77
CA ARG A 577 -6.08 -5.58 14.24
C ARG A 577 -7.54 -5.76 13.86
N ARG A 578 -8.36 -4.70 13.88
CA ARG A 578 -9.74 -4.78 13.41
C ARG A 578 -9.83 -4.99 11.90
N LEU A 579 -9.14 -4.16 11.12
CA LEU A 579 -9.22 -4.18 9.66
C LEU A 579 -8.60 -5.45 9.07
N TYR A 580 -7.30 -5.66 9.30
CA TYR A 580 -6.57 -6.77 8.69
C TYR A 580 -6.89 -8.10 9.38
N GLY A 581 -7.15 -8.09 10.68
CA GLY A 581 -7.63 -9.28 11.39
C GLY A 581 -9.02 -9.74 10.92
N TRP A 582 -9.89 -8.82 10.50
CA TRP A 582 -11.15 -9.19 9.87
C TRP A 582 -10.92 -9.92 8.55
N MET A 583 -10.16 -9.33 7.62
CA MET A 583 -9.87 -9.94 6.32
C MET A 583 -9.17 -11.30 6.48
N ALA A 584 -8.21 -11.40 7.41
CA ALA A 584 -7.46 -12.64 7.66
C ALA A 584 -8.31 -13.79 8.24
N THR A 585 -9.49 -13.51 8.80
CA THR A 585 -10.35 -14.51 9.44
C THR A 585 -11.62 -14.82 8.65
N HIS A 586 -11.88 -14.09 7.57
CA HIS A 586 -13.04 -14.28 6.70
C HIS A 586 -12.59 -14.70 5.31
N ASP A 587 -13.40 -15.48 4.60
CA ASP A 587 -13.09 -15.95 3.25
C ASP A 587 -12.81 -14.75 2.30
N PRO A 588 -11.65 -14.71 1.58
CA PRO A 588 -10.67 -15.77 1.34
C PRO A 588 -9.45 -15.85 2.28
N GLN A 589 -9.42 -15.07 3.35
CA GLN A 589 -8.37 -15.01 4.40
C GLN A 589 -7.10 -14.30 3.96
N VAL A 590 -6.24 -14.96 3.17
CA VAL A 590 -4.83 -14.57 3.00
C VAL A 590 -4.64 -13.22 2.28
N THR A 591 -5.62 -12.76 1.49
CA THR A 591 -5.48 -11.54 0.67
C THR A 591 -6.32 -10.38 1.19
N MET A 592 -5.87 -9.16 0.89
CA MET A 592 -6.52 -7.91 1.35
C MET A 592 -7.56 -7.42 0.36
N TRP A 593 -8.72 -7.05 0.90
CA TRP A 593 -9.93 -6.74 0.12
C TRP A 593 -9.96 -5.28 -0.27
N GLU A 594 -10.54 -5.00 -1.42
CA GLU A 594 -10.73 -3.66 -1.94
C GLU A 594 -11.51 -2.76 -0.96
N GLY A 595 -12.58 -3.30 -0.39
CA GLY A 595 -13.39 -2.61 0.60
C GLY A 595 -14.32 -3.55 1.35
N ILE A 596 -14.75 -3.11 2.53
CA ILE A 596 -15.67 -3.82 3.40
C ILE A 596 -16.93 -2.97 3.56
N GLY A 597 -18.10 -3.57 3.42
CA GLY A 597 -19.40 -2.94 3.55
C GLY A 597 -20.14 -3.30 4.84
N PRO A 598 -21.46 -3.02 4.88
CA PRO A 598 -22.30 -3.32 6.04
C PRO A 598 -22.15 -4.76 6.53
N ASP A 599 -22.12 -4.91 7.86
CA ASP A 599 -21.97 -6.19 8.56
C ASP A 599 -20.65 -6.94 8.25
N GLY A 600 -19.67 -6.26 7.66
CA GLY A 600 -18.35 -6.82 7.36
C GLY A 600 -18.28 -7.68 6.09
N ARG A 601 -19.30 -7.60 5.23
CA ARG A 601 -19.31 -8.27 3.92
C ARG A 601 -18.55 -7.46 2.85
N PRO A 602 -18.16 -8.04 1.71
CA PRO A 602 -17.58 -7.27 0.59
C PRO A 602 -18.49 -6.11 0.16
N TYR A 603 -17.92 -4.91 -0.01
CA TYR A 603 -18.71 -3.66 -0.08
C TYR A 603 -19.63 -3.55 -1.32
N GLU A 604 -19.28 -4.24 -2.39
CA GLU A 604 -20.06 -4.36 -3.64
C GLU A 604 -20.32 -5.84 -3.98
N ASP A 605 -20.59 -6.64 -2.95
CA ASP A 605 -20.85 -8.08 -3.08
C ASP A 605 -19.76 -8.76 -3.94
N GLY A 606 -20.11 -9.63 -4.88
CA GLY A 606 -19.16 -10.36 -5.73
C GLY A 606 -18.33 -9.47 -6.66
N PHE A 607 -18.69 -8.20 -6.87
CA PHE A 607 -17.87 -7.27 -7.67
C PHE A 607 -16.56 -6.92 -6.94
N THR A 608 -16.62 -6.75 -5.62
CA THR A 608 -15.47 -6.43 -4.76
C THR A 608 -14.27 -7.33 -5.06
N SER A 609 -13.10 -6.74 -5.31
CA SER A 609 -11.85 -7.52 -5.42
C SER A 609 -11.38 -7.94 -4.02
N MET A 610 -11.07 -9.21 -3.84
CA MET A 610 -10.61 -9.76 -2.55
C MET A 610 -9.08 -9.85 -2.46
N ALA A 611 -8.38 -9.42 -3.51
CA ALA A 611 -6.94 -9.23 -3.59
C ALA A 611 -6.64 -7.92 -4.34
N HIS A 612 -6.58 -6.81 -3.60
CA HIS A 612 -6.43 -5.46 -4.16
C HIS A 612 -5.19 -4.73 -3.58
N GLY A 613 -4.34 -4.22 -4.46
CA GLY A 613 -3.03 -3.65 -4.12
C GLY A 613 -3.12 -2.43 -3.20
N TRP A 614 -4.15 -1.60 -3.37
CA TRP A 614 -4.37 -0.41 -2.53
C TRP A 614 -4.63 -0.72 -1.04
N SER A 615 -4.87 -1.99 -0.71
CA SER A 615 -5.22 -2.47 0.62
C SER A 615 -4.01 -3.01 1.37
N THR A 616 -2.80 -2.89 0.82
CA THR A 616 -1.58 -3.48 1.38
C THR A 616 -0.87 -2.57 2.38
N GLY A 617 -1.54 -1.52 2.86
CA GLY A 617 -0.97 -0.46 3.71
C GLY A 617 -0.42 -0.93 5.06
N VAL A 618 -0.76 -2.14 5.53
CA VAL A 618 -0.14 -2.75 6.71
C VAL A 618 1.37 -2.89 6.57
N VAL A 619 1.87 -3.16 5.34
CA VAL A 619 3.30 -3.33 5.07
C VAL A 619 4.07 -2.04 5.35
N PRO A 620 3.80 -0.91 4.67
CA PRO A 620 4.46 0.35 5.00
C PRO A 620 4.10 0.87 6.39
N ALA A 621 2.91 0.61 6.94
CA ALA A 621 2.59 1.05 8.30
C ALA A 621 3.50 0.40 9.35
N LEU A 622 3.69 -0.92 9.30
CA LEU A 622 4.55 -1.65 10.23
C LEU A 622 6.04 -1.38 9.96
N THR A 623 6.48 -1.39 8.71
CA THR A 623 7.89 -1.14 8.37
C THR A 623 8.31 0.30 8.70
N ASN A 624 7.51 1.29 8.34
CA ASN A 624 7.91 2.69 8.50
C ASN A 624 7.68 3.22 9.91
N SER A 625 6.72 2.66 10.66
CA SER A 625 6.36 3.16 11.99
C SER A 625 6.78 2.24 13.13
N VAL A 626 6.55 0.92 13.02
CA VAL A 626 6.89 -0.03 14.09
C VAL A 626 8.37 -0.40 14.04
N LEU A 627 8.86 -0.86 12.88
CA LEU A 627 10.31 -1.01 12.67
C LEU A 627 11.00 0.36 12.64
N GLY A 628 10.34 1.35 12.04
CA GLY A 628 10.67 2.77 12.17
C GLY A 628 11.53 3.33 11.04
N VAL A 629 11.67 2.62 9.91
CA VAL A 629 12.63 2.99 8.86
C VAL A 629 11.93 3.82 7.78
N THR A 630 12.46 5.00 7.45
CA THR A 630 11.94 5.84 6.36
C THR A 630 13.06 6.54 5.58
N PRO A 631 12.89 6.78 4.27
CA PRO A 631 13.81 7.65 3.54
C PRO A 631 13.59 9.10 3.96
N SER A 632 14.70 9.83 4.20
CA SER A 632 14.69 11.27 4.46
C SER A 632 15.34 12.08 3.33
N GLY A 633 15.87 11.38 2.32
CA GLY A 633 16.40 11.94 1.09
C GLY A 633 16.29 10.93 -0.06
N PRO A 634 16.52 11.36 -1.31
CA PRO A 634 16.32 10.52 -2.49
C PRO A 634 17.14 9.23 -2.48
N GLY A 635 16.52 8.11 -2.87
CA GLY A 635 17.14 6.79 -2.93
C GLY A 635 17.71 6.28 -1.62
N PHE A 636 17.19 6.72 -0.46
CA PHE A 636 17.78 6.48 0.86
C PHE A 636 19.23 6.99 1.02
N ALA A 637 19.67 7.97 0.21
CA ALA A 637 20.96 8.63 0.43
C ALA A 637 21.04 9.25 1.84
N THR A 638 19.88 9.70 2.35
CA THR A 638 19.66 9.91 3.78
C THR A 638 18.40 9.19 4.26
N TRP A 639 18.43 8.73 5.52
CA TRP A 639 17.36 7.91 6.10
C TRP A 639 17.13 8.22 7.58
N SER A 640 16.02 7.75 8.14
CA SER A 640 15.73 7.81 9.57
C SER A 640 15.26 6.46 10.11
N VAL A 641 15.63 6.18 11.35
CA VAL A 641 15.13 5.04 12.14
C VAL A 641 14.53 5.59 13.43
N LYS A 642 13.20 5.66 13.50
CA LYS A 642 12.42 6.11 14.65
C LYS A 642 11.30 5.10 14.95
N PRO A 643 11.58 4.04 15.74
CA PRO A 643 10.57 3.07 16.12
C PRO A 643 9.47 3.70 16.96
N ILE A 644 8.20 3.37 16.68
CA ILE A 644 7.02 3.78 17.46
C ILE A 644 6.32 2.51 17.97
N PRO A 645 6.77 1.93 19.10
CA PRO A 645 6.49 0.54 19.45
C PRO A 645 5.02 0.17 19.76
N GLY A 646 4.18 1.13 20.16
CA GLY A 646 2.79 0.85 20.53
C GLY A 646 2.66 -0.18 21.66
N ASP A 647 2.04 -1.34 21.42
CA ASP A 647 1.97 -2.48 22.34
C ASP A 647 2.91 -3.66 21.96
N VAL A 648 3.73 -3.51 20.91
CA VAL A 648 4.75 -4.49 20.48
C VAL A 648 6.00 -4.45 21.38
N ALA A 649 6.46 -5.61 21.84
CA ALA A 649 7.61 -5.74 22.76
C ALA A 649 8.97 -5.71 22.05
N TRP A 650 9.04 -6.21 20.82
CA TRP A 650 10.24 -6.16 19.99
C TRP A 650 9.86 -6.19 18.50
N ALA A 651 10.70 -5.60 17.66
CA ALA A 651 10.63 -5.79 16.21
C ALA A 651 12.04 -5.83 15.60
N LYS A 652 12.18 -6.55 14.50
CA LYS A 652 13.40 -6.61 13.69
C LYS A 652 13.03 -6.79 12.22
N GLY A 653 13.91 -6.33 11.34
CA GLY A 653 13.63 -6.35 9.92
C GLY A 653 14.74 -5.75 9.09
N VAL A 654 14.54 -5.84 7.79
CA VAL A 654 15.42 -5.28 6.77
C VAL A 654 14.60 -4.44 5.81
N VAL A 655 15.08 -3.23 5.53
CA VAL A 655 14.56 -2.40 4.44
C VAL A 655 15.60 -2.36 3.33
N PRO A 656 15.27 -2.82 2.11
CA PRO A 656 16.17 -2.75 0.97
C PRO A 656 16.29 -1.31 0.51
N THR A 657 17.47 -0.94 0.01
CA THR A 657 17.70 0.39 -0.57
C THR A 657 18.66 0.28 -1.75
N PRO A 658 18.68 1.27 -2.66
CA PRO A 658 19.66 1.33 -3.76
C PRO A 658 21.13 1.28 -3.30
N HIS A 659 21.40 1.64 -2.04
CA HIS A 659 22.74 1.65 -1.46
C HIS A 659 23.09 0.37 -0.69
N GLY A 660 22.14 -0.57 -0.55
CA GLY A 660 22.24 -1.76 0.29
C GLY A 660 21.24 -1.73 1.45
N PRO A 661 21.11 -2.82 2.22
CA PRO A 661 20.05 -2.95 3.23
C PRO A 661 20.28 -2.06 4.46
N ILE A 662 19.19 -1.53 5.02
CA ILE A 662 19.14 -1.01 6.38
C ILE A 662 18.56 -2.10 7.29
N GLN A 663 19.37 -2.56 8.24
CA GLN A 663 18.97 -3.58 9.21
C GLN A 663 18.63 -2.91 10.53
N VAL A 664 17.47 -3.26 11.10
CA VAL A 664 17.01 -2.72 12.37
C VAL A 664 16.54 -3.84 13.27
N SER A 665 16.88 -3.76 14.56
CA SER A 665 16.30 -4.59 15.60
C SER A 665 16.16 -3.79 16.89
N TRP A 666 15.00 -3.85 17.52
CA TRP A 666 14.78 -3.23 18.81
C TRP A 666 13.95 -4.11 19.73
N MET A 667 14.13 -3.91 21.03
CA MET A 667 13.36 -4.55 22.09
C MET A 667 13.15 -3.56 23.23
N ARG A 668 11.95 -3.57 23.81
CA ARG A 668 11.67 -2.88 25.07
C ARG A 668 11.37 -3.90 26.16
N ARG A 669 11.71 -3.58 27.41
CA ARG A 669 11.27 -4.36 28.57
C ARG A 669 10.40 -3.53 29.49
N GLU A 670 9.23 -4.09 29.77
CA GLU A 670 8.33 -3.63 30.82
C GLU A 670 8.48 -4.57 32.02
N PRO A 671 8.42 -4.07 33.28
CA PRO A 671 8.15 -2.70 33.70
C PRO A 671 9.41 -1.82 33.84
N GLU A 672 10.58 -2.35 33.48
CA GLU A 672 11.89 -1.72 33.69
C GLU A 672 12.07 -0.43 32.86
N GLY A 673 11.30 -0.23 31.79
CA GLY A 673 11.39 0.95 30.93
C GLY A 673 12.67 0.99 30.09
N SER A 674 13.41 -0.12 30.00
CA SER A 674 14.59 -0.22 29.16
C SER A 674 14.21 -0.39 27.69
N PHE A 675 14.99 0.25 26.81
CA PHE A 675 14.81 0.19 25.37
C PHE A 675 16.17 -0.05 24.72
N PHE A 676 16.24 -0.97 23.77
CA PHE A 676 17.44 -1.29 23.02
C PHE A 676 17.14 -1.23 21.54
N LEU A 677 17.99 -0.55 20.77
CA LEU A 677 17.89 -0.38 19.34
C LEU A 677 19.26 -0.59 18.70
N GLN A 678 19.32 -1.51 17.75
CA GLN A 678 20.47 -1.74 16.90
C GLN A 678 20.10 -1.38 15.47
N VAL A 679 20.95 -0.59 14.83
CA VAL A 679 20.80 -0.17 13.44
C VAL A 679 22.10 -0.42 12.70
N ALA A 680 22.02 -0.92 11.47
CA ALA A 680 23.13 -0.97 10.54
C ALA A 680 22.65 -0.49 9.17
N GLY A 681 23.19 0.64 8.69
CA GLY A 681 22.89 1.19 7.36
C GLY A 681 24.07 1.04 6.39
N PRO A 682 23.83 1.14 5.07
CA PRO A 682 24.86 0.95 4.05
C PRO A 682 25.91 2.06 4.03
N ALA A 683 27.16 1.72 3.70
CA ALA A 683 28.25 2.68 3.60
C ALA A 683 27.95 3.78 2.56
N GLY A 684 28.35 5.02 2.86
CA GLY A 684 28.14 6.17 1.96
C GLY A 684 26.77 6.85 2.09
N THR A 685 25.90 6.40 3.01
CA THR A 685 24.63 7.05 3.35
C THR A 685 24.71 7.73 4.72
N ARG A 686 23.74 8.59 5.05
CA ARG A 686 23.63 9.22 6.38
C ARG A 686 22.26 8.94 7.02
N GLY A 687 22.25 8.59 8.29
CA GLY A 687 21.04 8.28 9.04
C GLY A 687 20.79 9.23 10.21
N VAL A 688 19.53 9.28 10.66
CA VAL A 688 19.17 9.75 11.99
C VAL A 688 18.52 8.61 12.76
N VAL A 689 19.10 8.21 13.88
CA VAL A 689 18.58 7.16 14.76
C VAL A 689 17.93 7.82 15.97
N SER A 690 16.66 7.52 16.21
CA SER A 690 15.85 8.10 17.28
C SER A 690 15.51 7.02 18.31
N VAL A 691 16.00 7.18 19.53
CA VAL A 691 15.69 6.29 20.66
C VAL A 691 14.58 6.92 21.50
N PRO A 692 13.47 6.23 21.81
CA PRO A 692 12.48 6.74 22.75
C PRO A 692 13.16 6.97 24.09
N GLY A 693 13.16 8.21 24.59
CA GLY A 693 13.88 8.59 25.79
C GLY A 693 13.46 9.97 26.26
N GLY A 694 12.63 10.01 27.30
CA GLY A 694 12.22 11.24 27.98
C GLY A 694 13.36 11.80 28.83
N ALA A 695 13.12 12.01 30.13
CA ALA A 695 14.12 12.53 31.08
C ALA A 695 15.24 11.54 31.47
N GLN A 696 15.31 10.37 30.84
CA GLN A 696 16.27 9.30 31.15
C GLN A 696 17.54 9.44 30.31
N ALA A 697 18.69 9.00 30.86
CA ALA A 697 19.96 9.03 30.15
C ALA A 697 19.96 8.01 29.00
N VAL A 698 19.95 8.50 27.76
CA VAL A 698 20.13 7.68 26.57
C VAL A 698 21.61 7.46 26.30
N ARG A 699 21.98 6.23 25.95
CA ARG A 699 23.34 5.86 25.57
C ARG A 699 23.39 5.43 24.10
N PHE A 700 24.39 5.92 23.38
CA PHE A 700 24.73 5.43 22.06
C PHE A 700 26.14 4.86 22.07
N ASP A 701 26.30 3.62 21.63
CA ASP A 701 27.54 2.83 21.70
C ASP A 701 28.20 2.88 23.09
N GLY A 702 27.36 2.84 24.14
CA GLY A 702 27.76 2.89 25.55
C GLY A 702 28.04 4.30 26.11
N GLN A 703 28.12 5.33 25.26
CA GLN A 703 28.35 6.71 25.67
C GLN A 703 27.04 7.42 26.00
N VAL A 704 26.97 8.05 27.17
CA VAL A 704 25.81 8.85 27.59
C VAL A 704 25.74 10.12 26.75
N VAL A 705 24.58 10.39 26.16
CA VAL A 705 24.30 11.67 25.50
C VAL A 705 23.69 12.60 26.55
N ASP A 706 24.41 13.66 26.91
CA ASP A 706 23.90 14.68 27.86
C ASP A 706 22.76 15.46 27.20
N LEU A 707 21.57 15.38 27.78
CA LEU A 707 20.36 16.06 27.31
C LEU A 707 20.44 17.59 27.50
N ARG A 708 21.45 18.10 28.22
CA ARG A 708 21.68 19.55 28.38
C ARG A 708 22.42 20.12 27.18
N GLY A 709 21.67 20.54 26.17
CA GLY A 709 22.20 21.29 25.03
C GLY A 709 22.15 20.58 23.67
N VAL A 710 21.60 19.37 23.61
CA VAL A 710 21.25 18.73 22.33
C VAL A 710 19.92 19.32 21.87
N ALA A 711 19.96 20.10 20.79
CA ALA A 711 18.76 20.44 20.03
C ALA A 711 18.19 19.15 19.42
N GLY A 712 17.28 18.46 20.11
CA GLY A 712 16.77 17.19 19.59
C GLY A 712 15.87 16.36 20.49
N ALA A 713 15.36 16.89 21.60
CA ALA A 713 14.28 16.25 22.36
C ALA A 713 12.93 16.64 21.72
N ASP A 714 12.64 16.09 20.54
CA ASP A 714 11.34 16.24 19.89
C ASP A 714 10.46 15.03 20.23
N ASP A 715 9.26 15.28 20.76
CA ASP A 715 8.24 14.27 21.06
C ASP A 715 8.69 13.07 21.91
N GLY A 716 9.65 13.29 22.83
CA GLY A 716 10.12 12.25 23.76
C GLY A 716 11.14 11.27 23.18
N TYR A 717 11.81 11.65 22.09
CA TYR A 717 12.94 10.90 21.51
C TYR A 717 14.26 11.64 21.67
N VAL A 718 15.36 10.90 21.69
CA VAL A 718 16.72 11.41 21.54
C VAL A 718 17.25 11.01 20.18
N ASN A 719 17.61 12.01 19.37
CA ASN A 719 18.06 11.84 18.00
C ASN A 719 19.60 11.81 17.94
N MET A 720 20.15 10.90 17.13
CA MET A 720 21.58 10.85 16.83
C MET A 720 21.80 10.73 15.33
N ALA A 721 22.62 11.62 14.78
CA ALA A 721 23.10 11.51 13.40
C ALA A 721 24.16 10.40 13.30
N VAL A 722 24.06 9.56 12.27
CA VAL A 722 24.95 8.41 12.05
C VAL A 722 25.45 8.38 10.61
N GLU A 723 26.68 7.94 10.43
CA GLU A 723 27.23 7.62 9.11
C GLU A 723 27.00 6.14 8.82
N GLY A 724 26.53 5.83 7.62
CA GLY A 724 26.34 4.46 7.16
C GLY A 724 27.65 3.69 7.04
N GLY A 725 27.58 2.35 7.05
CA GLY A 725 28.73 1.46 7.08
C GLY A 725 29.23 1.11 8.49
N LYS A 726 28.56 1.59 9.53
CA LYS A 726 28.77 1.21 10.93
C LYS A 726 27.46 0.76 11.56
N SER A 727 27.55 -0.19 12.48
CA SER A 727 26.42 -0.51 13.36
C SER A 727 26.42 0.43 14.56
N VAL A 728 25.24 0.86 14.97
CA VAL A 728 25.00 1.75 16.09
C VAL A 728 24.03 1.08 17.07
N ILE A 729 24.35 1.16 18.36
CA ILE A 729 23.51 0.67 19.44
C ILE A 729 23.01 1.83 20.30
N GLY A 730 21.72 2.14 20.20
CA GLY A 730 21.00 3.03 21.10
C GLY A 730 20.38 2.26 22.27
N SER A 731 20.47 2.80 23.49
CA SER A 731 19.89 2.14 24.66
C SER A 731 19.45 3.09 25.77
N ILE A 732 18.45 2.65 26.52
CA ILE A 732 18.09 3.15 27.84
C ILE A 732 18.29 2.02 28.83
N LEU A 733 19.13 2.28 29.82
CA LEU A 733 19.38 1.38 30.94
C LEU A 733 18.84 2.04 32.20
N THR A 734 17.91 1.39 32.87
CA THR A 734 17.58 1.70 34.26
C THR A 734 18.57 0.98 35.17
N GLU A 735 19.15 1.71 36.13
CA GLU A 735 20.08 1.15 37.13
C GLU A 735 19.45 0.10 38.02
#